data_AF-A0A7S4WHN2-F1
#
_entry.id   AF-A0A7S4WHN2-F1
#
_cell.length_a   1.000
_cell.length_b   1.000
_cell.length_c   1.000
_cell.angle_alpha   90.00
_cell.angle_beta   90.00
_cell.angle_gamma   90.00
#
_symmetry.space_group_name_H-M   'P 1'
#
loop_
_entity.id
_entity.type
_entity.pdbx_description
1 polymer ?
#
loop_
_entity_poly.entity_id
_entity_poly.type
_entity_poly.pdbx_seq_one_letter_code
_entity_poly.pdbx_strand_id
1 'polypeptide(L)'
;MDPRELVRSSFQSLDRDGCGFIDQAKLESVLQKLMGPEVSGQLVSQLLNHQAEVDYNQFLDVLFSETAQDSELKVWLGFVKLDDKFPTPEGIEQLLYGSSSASAEGADVIALYLTDLVITKDTAGKLRHMLRNALGEERAAHYVFNEDDEALAVRHIPAQLVKATEDSARYVSMPVAVHRRNAADPVHGGGARNFDCFPVPCYLTCTSARKNELEPAFKSVLVQEVQLRRGCKTVDLLLLGANLDTGDEAKLGQLEALERLLRRSRQRARGKFSSLIWGDFNNRLVGFEGMRGLVKEHGDRAYEITDTGAEFLVECFRDPARRRELLQKDSLVYSGRDLAGNAFAPAACSRKLRQLFHMTVDLPLEVELPLPSYQRQPLDNVISHDLGCRVRLLDVVCLDRIRCLTSPQLLSEPLEAYFNWEQDGKMVQRTLKEDPGRPALYMQLGWLDSVGIWRAGTAPAKLERWETEQEVRAYDHLPTRSIVTLEVFEGVRLKIWLGFIKLDDKFPARDALEQLLYGSEEASAEDADVVALFLTDLLISEDTAKGLRHMLRSTMKSRGANYLFNEDDEALLVRHIPAQLVKATEDAARYVSMSVAVHRRNVADFDHAGSADHFDCFPLPGFLTCKSARKNELAPSFKAIMAQEVILRRGGRTVDLLLLGANLDTNDKARLGQLESLERVLDRHKRGRQGRFSALMWGDFNNRLVAFEEMKDHVVRKGNKYRITDSGAQFLVDCFRDPARRRELLQKDSLVYEGRDLAGRQCALPPVCAKLRSLFAMAVEADVPVPWPSYKVQPLESVMSRQLGCRLELRDVVHTRGLKIPRARTPSWEGKDLCDAYFNWRRDKKMPQRSLRADAAPEGGPPRLYMPLGWPDGVGYCRLDTTDARVVAWETEPRVQAFDHLPLRAVLSVRV
;
A
#
# COMPACT_ATOMS: atom_id res chain seq x y z
N MET A 1 -26.47 17.07 -44.09
CA MET A 1 -26.96 15.99 -44.99
C MET A 1 -26.15 14.76 -44.67
N ASP A 2 -26.80 13.63 -44.42
CA ASP A 2 -26.10 12.36 -44.21
C ASP A 2 -25.31 12.01 -45.50
N PRO A 3 -23.99 11.78 -45.44
CA PRO A 3 -23.21 11.34 -46.60
C PRO A 3 -23.83 10.13 -47.30
N ARG A 4 -24.50 9.25 -46.55
CA ARG A 4 -25.19 8.09 -47.11
C ARG A 4 -26.44 8.48 -47.90
N GLU A 5 -27.17 9.54 -47.53
CA GLU A 5 -28.28 10.06 -48.35
C GLU A 5 -27.80 10.71 -49.64
N LEU A 6 -26.65 11.38 -49.59
CA LEU A 6 -26.03 11.97 -50.78
C LEU A 6 -25.55 10.86 -51.74
N VAL A 7 -24.90 9.82 -51.22
CA VAL A 7 -24.43 8.68 -52.02
C VAL A 7 -25.60 7.81 -52.51
N ARG A 8 -26.68 7.67 -51.73
CA ARG A 8 -27.91 6.99 -52.16
C ARG A 8 -28.62 7.74 -53.28
N SER A 9 -28.78 9.06 -53.15
CA SER A 9 -29.38 9.87 -54.21
C SER A 9 -28.50 9.90 -55.46
N SER A 10 -27.18 9.90 -55.28
CA SER A 10 -26.22 9.75 -56.37
C SER A 10 -26.41 8.39 -57.05
N PHE A 11 -26.36 7.27 -56.32
CA PHE A 11 -26.57 5.94 -56.90
C PHE A 11 -27.91 5.81 -57.62
N GLN A 12 -29.02 6.30 -57.03
CA GLN A 12 -30.34 6.31 -57.67
C GLN A 12 -30.38 7.15 -58.96
N SER A 13 -29.57 8.21 -59.04
CA SER A 13 -29.45 9.00 -60.27
C SER A 13 -28.66 8.29 -61.38
N LEU A 14 -27.85 7.29 -61.02
CA LEU A 14 -27.00 6.50 -61.92
C LEU A 14 -27.68 5.19 -62.34
N ASP A 15 -28.39 4.53 -61.43
CA ASP A 15 -29.28 3.39 -61.67
C ASP A 15 -30.66 3.88 -62.16
N ARG A 16 -30.67 4.57 -63.31
CA ARG A 16 -31.89 5.17 -63.87
C ARG A 16 -32.96 4.14 -64.24
N ASP A 17 -32.53 2.93 -64.56
CA ASP A 17 -33.35 1.77 -64.89
C ASP A 17 -33.86 1.04 -63.65
N GLY A 18 -33.37 1.39 -62.45
CA GLY A 18 -33.80 0.81 -61.18
C GLY A 18 -33.50 -0.68 -61.09
N CYS A 19 -32.49 -1.16 -61.83
CA CYS A 19 -32.13 -2.58 -61.87
C CYS A 19 -31.22 -2.97 -60.69
N GLY A 20 -30.75 -1.99 -59.93
CA GLY A 20 -29.88 -2.18 -58.76
C GLY A 20 -28.40 -2.22 -59.09
N PHE A 21 -28.01 -1.99 -60.36
CA PHE A 21 -26.63 -2.11 -60.84
C PHE A 21 -26.22 -0.89 -61.69
N ILE A 22 -24.94 -0.51 -61.60
CA ILE A 22 -24.32 0.51 -62.43
C ILE A 22 -23.25 -0.16 -63.28
N ASP A 23 -23.43 -0.14 -64.60
CA ASP A 23 -22.43 -0.64 -65.53
C ASP A 23 -21.17 0.25 -65.57
N GLN A 24 -20.06 -0.32 -66.03
CA GLN A 24 -18.77 0.37 -66.10
C GLN A 24 -18.83 1.69 -66.89
N ALA A 25 -19.62 1.75 -67.97
CA ALA A 25 -19.72 2.94 -68.81
C ALA A 25 -20.50 4.07 -68.13
N LYS A 26 -21.58 3.74 -67.39
CA LYS A 26 -22.33 4.67 -66.55
C LYS A 26 -21.45 5.21 -65.44
N LEU A 27 -20.68 4.36 -64.77
CA LEU A 27 -19.78 4.78 -63.69
C LEU A 27 -18.64 5.68 -64.19
N GLU A 28 -18.03 5.33 -65.32
CA GLU A 28 -16.99 6.14 -65.97
C GLU A 28 -17.51 7.53 -66.36
N SER A 29 -18.70 7.61 -66.95
CA SER A 29 -19.34 8.88 -67.32
C SER A 29 -19.53 9.82 -66.12
N VAL A 30 -19.75 9.26 -64.93
CA VAL A 30 -20.03 10.02 -63.71
C VAL A 30 -18.74 10.49 -63.07
N LEU A 31 -17.76 9.60 -62.95
CA LEU A 31 -16.44 9.94 -62.45
C LEU A 31 -15.78 10.99 -63.35
N GLN A 32 -15.96 10.91 -64.67
CA GLN A 32 -15.51 11.95 -65.60
C GLN A 32 -16.20 13.31 -65.38
N LYS A 33 -17.47 13.33 -64.96
CA LYS A 33 -18.19 14.57 -64.62
C LYS A 33 -17.76 15.16 -63.28
N LEU A 34 -17.42 14.32 -62.30
CA LEU A 34 -17.05 14.75 -60.94
C LEU A 34 -15.56 15.09 -60.82
N MET A 35 -14.70 14.32 -61.46
CA MET A 35 -13.25 14.37 -61.31
C MET A 35 -12.52 14.86 -62.57
N GLY A 36 -13.24 15.08 -63.68
CA GLY A 36 -12.70 15.58 -64.94
C GLY A 36 -12.46 14.47 -65.98
N PRO A 37 -12.27 14.84 -67.27
CA PRO A 37 -12.19 13.91 -68.40
C PRO A 37 -10.98 12.96 -68.41
N GLU A 38 -10.05 13.12 -67.46
CA GLU A 38 -8.83 12.28 -67.35
C GLU A 38 -9.07 10.94 -66.64
N VAL A 39 -10.28 10.69 -66.12
CA VAL A 39 -10.64 9.38 -65.58
C VAL A 39 -10.67 8.35 -66.72
N SER A 40 -9.65 7.51 -66.76
CA SER A 40 -9.53 6.46 -67.78
C SER A 40 -10.39 5.25 -67.44
N GLY A 41 -10.96 4.59 -68.45
CA GLY A 41 -11.69 3.33 -68.28
C GLY A 41 -10.88 2.21 -67.61
N GLN A 42 -9.54 2.31 -67.59
CA GLN A 42 -8.66 1.44 -66.82
C GLN A 42 -8.76 1.68 -65.31
N LEU A 43 -8.79 2.94 -64.87
CA LEU A 43 -8.99 3.30 -63.46
C LEU A 43 -10.36 2.83 -62.97
N VAL A 44 -11.39 3.01 -63.79
CA VAL A 44 -12.75 2.53 -63.49
C VAL A 44 -12.79 1.00 -63.45
N SER A 45 -12.18 0.31 -64.43
CA SER A 45 -12.10 -1.16 -64.42
C SER A 45 -11.34 -1.70 -63.20
N GLN A 46 -10.30 -1.01 -62.74
CA GLN A 46 -9.56 -1.35 -61.52
C GLN A 46 -10.40 -1.13 -60.26
N LEU A 47 -11.13 -0.02 -60.19
CA LEU A 47 -12.07 0.25 -59.08
C LEU A 47 -13.19 -0.80 -59.03
N LEU A 48 -13.64 -1.31 -60.18
CA LEU A 48 -14.65 -2.37 -60.26
C LEU A 48 -14.09 -3.79 -60.11
N ASN A 49 -12.79 -3.98 -59.82
CA ASN A 49 -12.14 -5.30 -59.82
C ASN A 49 -12.44 -6.12 -61.10
N HIS A 50 -12.48 -5.46 -62.26
CA HIS A 50 -12.83 -6.03 -63.56
C HIS A 50 -14.25 -6.62 -63.67
N GLN A 51 -15.17 -6.28 -62.77
CA GLN A 51 -16.59 -6.58 -62.93
C GLN A 51 -17.22 -5.61 -63.94
N ALA A 52 -18.17 -6.13 -64.73
CA ALA A 52 -18.85 -5.34 -65.76
C ALA A 52 -19.87 -4.34 -65.17
N GLU A 53 -20.37 -4.64 -63.98
CA GLU A 53 -21.40 -3.87 -63.27
C GLU A 53 -21.14 -3.93 -61.77
N VAL A 54 -21.56 -2.89 -61.03
CA VAL A 54 -21.52 -2.85 -59.56
C VAL A 54 -22.87 -2.54 -58.95
N ASP A 55 -23.23 -3.26 -57.90
CA ASP A 55 -24.41 -2.96 -57.09
C ASP A 55 -24.16 -1.78 -56.13
N TYR A 56 -25.21 -1.37 -55.42
CA TYR A 56 -25.13 -0.26 -54.46
C TYR A 56 -24.08 -0.45 -53.36
N ASN A 57 -23.92 -1.66 -52.84
CA ASN A 57 -22.96 -1.93 -51.77
C ASN A 57 -21.54 -1.91 -52.31
N GLN A 58 -21.33 -2.44 -53.51
CA GLN A 58 -20.04 -2.40 -54.19
C GLN A 58 -19.66 -0.96 -54.59
N PHE A 59 -20.63 -0.14 -55.00
CA PHE A 59 -20.42 1.28 -55.27
C PHE A 59 -20.03 2.08 -54.01
N LEU A 60 -20.61 1.71 -52.85
CA LEU A 60 -20.18 2.25 -51.55
C LEU A 60 -18.73 1.85 -51.25
N ASP A 61 -18.37 0.57 -51.44
CA ASP A 61 -17.01 0.09 -51.19
C ASP A 61 -15.97 0.80 -52.08
N VAL A 62 -16.32 1.15 -53.32
CA VAL A 62 -15.48 1.90 -54.26
C VAL A 62 -15.30 3.37 -53.87
N LEU A 63 -16.36 4.03 -53.40
CA LEU A 63 -16.31 5.43 -52.98
C LEU A 63 -15.66 5.63 -51.61
N PHE A 64 -15.75 4.62 -50.74
CA PHE A 64 -15.23 4.65 -49.37
C PHE A 64 -13.97 3.80 -49.18
N SER A 65 -13.33 3.31 -50.26
CA SER A 65 -11.99 2.74 -50.18
C SER A 65 -10.95 3.85 -49.95
N GLU A 66 -10.96 4.42 -48.74
CA GLU A 66 -9.91 5.34 -48.30
C GLU A 66 -8.56 4.61 -48.22
N THR A 67 -7.52 5.39 -48.50
CA THR A 67 -6.09 5.09 -48.61
C THR A 67 -5.52 4.07 -47.61
N ALA A 68 -4.46 3.36 -48.01
CA ALA A 68 -3.74 2.28 -47.30
C ALA A 68 -3.43 2.48 -45.79
N GLN A 69 -3.48 3.72 -45.25
CA GLN A 69 -3.44 3.99 -43.81
C GLN A 69 -4.63 3.36 -43.04
N ASP A 70 -5.74 3.07 -43.73
CA ASP A 70 -6.93 2.52 -43.09
C ASP A 70 -6.90 0.99 -42.87
N SER A 71 -5.74 0.36 -43.10
CA SER A 71 -5.54 -1.09 -42.91
C SER A 71 -4.75 -1.47 -41.65
N GLU A 72 -4.20 -0.51 -40.90
CA GLU A 72 -3.33 -0.77 -39.74
C GLU A 72 -4.05 -0.38 -38.45
N LEU A 73 -4.12 -1.31 -37.49
CA LEU A 73 -4.60 -1.07 -36.14
C LEU A 73 -3.42 -0.73 -35.24
N LYS A 74 -3.52 0.37 -34.51
CA LYS A 74 -2.55 0.75 -33.46
C LYS A 74 -3.00 0.19 -32.12
N VAL A 75 -2.24 -0.75 -31.56
CA VAL A 75 -2.52 -1.35 -30.25
C VAL A 75 -1.48 -0.87 -29.24
N TRP A 76 -1.94 -0.22 -28.17
CA TRP A 76 -1.11 0.17 -27.04
C TRP A 76 -1.26 -0.83 -25.90
N LEU A 77 -0.14 -1.33 -25.38
CA LEU A 77 -0.06 -2.29 -24.29
C LEU A 77 0.74 -1.69 -23.14
N GLY A 78 0.15 -1.64 -21.94
CA GLY A 78 0.81 -1.24 -20.71
C GLY A 78 0.91 -2.42 -19.73
N PHE A 79 2.00 -2.50 -18.98
CA PHE A 79 2.17 -3.47 -17.89
C PHE A 79 2.62 -2.77 -16.62
N VAL A 80 1.93 -3.05 -15.52
CA VAL A 80 2.28 -2.55 -14.20
C VAL A 80 2.13 -3.67 -13.17
N LYS A 81 3.19 -3.91 -12.41
CA LYS A 81 3.15 -4.79 -11.25
C LYS A 81 3.01 -3.96 -9.99
N LEU A 82 1.91 -4.14 -9.27
CA LEU A 82 1.45 -3.19 -8.26
C LEU A 82 2.06 -3.39 -6.87
N ASP A 83 2.56 -4.60 -6.54
CA ASP A 83 3.14 -4.91 -5.22
C ASP A 83 2.30 -4.34 -4.05
N ASP A 84 0.98 -4.56 -4.09
CA ASP A 84 -0.02 -4.09 -3.11
C ASP A 84 -0.27 -2.56 -3.06
N LYS A 85 0.18 -1.81 -4.08
CA LYS A 85 -0.09 -0.37 -4.24
C LYS A 85 -1.20 -0.09 -5.25
N PHE A 86 -1.70 1.15 -5.28
CA PHE A 86 -2.83 1.53 -6.14
C PHE A 86 -2.44 2.53 -7.22
N PRO A 87 -2.79 2.28 -8.49
CA PRO A 87 -2.56 3.24 -9.56
C PRO A 87 -3.31 4.56 -9.30
N THR A 88 -2.63 5.69 -9.45
CA THR A 88 -3.27 7.00 -9.53
C THR A 88 -3.66 7.32 -10.97
N PRO A 89 -4.73 8.10 -11.21
CA PRO A 89 -5.09 8.55 -12.56
C PRO A 89 -3.90 9.20 -13.27
N GLU A 90 -3.14 10.05 -12.59
CA GLU A 90 -1.97 10.74 -13.11
C GLU A 90 -0.81 9.77 -13.40
N GLY A 91 -0.60 8.76 -12.55
CA GLY A 91 0.38 7.71 -12.77
C GLY A 91 0.09 6.90 -14.04
N ILE A 92 -1.18 6.59 -14.28
CA ILE A 92 -1.62 5.90 -15.50
C ILE A 92 -1.58 6.85 -16.71
N GLU A 93 -1.96 8.11 -16.56
CA GLU A 93 -1.86 9.12 -17.62
C GLU A 93 -0.41 9.31 -18.07
N GLN A 94 0.53 9.41 -17.13
CA GLN A 94 1.96 9.48 -17.42
C GLN A 94 2.45 8.20 -18.14
N LEU A 95 1.90 7.04 -17.81
CA LEU A 95 2.21 5.80 -18.53
C LEU A 95 1.67 5.85 -19.97
N LEU A 96 0.42 6.31 -20.17
CA LEU A 96 -0.25 6.39 -21.47
C LEU A 96 0.40 7.40 -22.41
N TYR A 97 0.74 8.60 -21.91
CA TYR A 97 1.08 9.75 -22.76
C TYR A 97 2.46 10.35 -22.49
N GLY A 98 3.20 9.83 -21.51
CA GLY A 98 4.50 10.35 -21.10
C GLY A 98 5.65 10.15 -22.10
N SER A 99 5.41 9.41 -23.19
CA SER A 99 6.38 9.15 -24.25
C SER A 99 5.96 9.78 -25.57
N SER A 100 6.94 10.21 -26.35
CA SER A 100 6.74 10.60 -27.74
C SER A 100 6.65 9.40 -28.68
N SER A 101 7.31 8.28 -28.37
CA SER A 101 7.44 7.12 -29.29
C SER A 101 6.46 5.99 -28.96
N ALA A 102 6.21 5.74 -27.67
CA ALA A 102 5.32 4.70 -27.16
C ALA A 102 4.00 5.25 -26.60
N SER A 103 3.50 6.37 -27.15
CA SER A 103 2.26 7.02 -26.73
C SER A 103 1.00 6.23 -27.11
N ALA A 104 0.02 6.21 -26.21
CA ALA A 104 -1.34 5.73 -26.45
C ALA A 104 -2.17 6.69 -27.33
N GLU A 105 -1.65 7.87 -27.66
CA GLU A 105 -2.35 8.85 -28.51
C GLU A 105 -2.74 8.23 -29.86
N GLY A 106 -4.03 8.33 -30.22
CA GLY A 106 -4.58 7.73 -31.44
C GLY A 106 -4.58 6.18 -31.49
N ALA A 107 -4.40 5.48 -30.36
CA ALA A 107 -4.51 4.03 -30.33
C ALA A 107 -5.95 3.54 -30.62
N ASP A 108 -6.08 2.46 -31.38
CA ASP A 108 -7.34 1.78 -31.64
C ASP A 108 -7.77 0.89 -30.48
N VAL A 109 -6.79 0.30 -29.81
CA VAL A 109 -6.96 -0.53 -28.61
C VAL A 109 -5.93 -0.12 -27.59
N ILE A 110 -6.37 0.15 -26.36
CA ILE A 110 -5.52 0.41 -25.20
C ILE A 110 -5.77 -0.72 -24.21
N ALA A 111 -4.74 -1.47 -23.84
CA ALA A 111 -4.84 -2.52 -22.84
C ALA A 111 -3.78 -2.35 -21.76
N LEU A 112 -4.21 -2.37 -20.50
CA LEU A 112 -3.33 -2.19 -19.35
C LEU A 112 -3.39 -3.46 -18.50
N TYR A 113 -2.29 -4.19 -18.38
CA TYR A 113 -2.22 -5.39 -17.55
C TYR A 113 -1.64 -5.03 -16.17
N LEU A 114 -2.45 -5.22 -15.13
CA LEU A 114 -2.11 -4.99 -13.73
C LEU A 114 -1.95 -6.31 -13.00
N THR A 115 -0.83 -6.45 -12.29
CA THR A 115 -0.52 -7.62 -11.45
C THR A 115 -0.31 -7.22 -10.01
N ASP A 116 -0.41 -8.17 -9.08
CA ASP A 116 -0.31 -7.97 -7.63
C ASP A 116 -1.29 -6.91 -7.07
N LEU A 117 -2.52 -6.94 -7.58
CA LEU A 117 -3.59 -6.05 -7.16
C LEU A 117 -4.32 -6.61 -5.94
N VAL A 118 -4.47 -5.82 -4.88
CA VAL A 118 -5.32 -6.17 -3.73
C VAL A 118 -6.63 -5.38 -3.82
N ILE A 119 -7.77 -6.06 -3.88
CA ILE A 119 -9.08 -5.38 -3.91
C ILE A 119 -9.78 -5.57 -2.57
N THR A 120 -9.99 -4.46 -1.88
CA THR A 120 -10.72 -4.32 -0.62
C THR A 120 -11.91 -3.38 -0.81
N LYS A 121 -12.80 -3.30 0.17
CA LYS A 121 -13.92 -2.34 0.14
C LYS A 121 -13.46 -0.90 -0.06
N ASP A 122 -12.33 -0.53 0.54
CA ASP A 122 -11.79 0.83 0.50
C ASP A 122 -11.05 1.12 -0.81
N THR A 123 -10.43 0.12 -1.41
CA THR A 123 -9.58 0.28 -2.61
C THR A 123 -10.37 0.10 -3.90
N ALA A 124 -11.48 -0.65 -3.87
CA ALA A 124 -12.36 -0.80 -5.02
C ALA A 124 -12.82 0.54 -5.60
N GLY A 125 -13.12 1.53 -4.75
CA GLY A 125 -13.51 2.86 -5.20
C GLY A 125 -12.45 3.57 -6.05
N LYS A 126 -11.16 3.35 -5.76
CA LYS A 126 -10.04 3.92 -6.52
C LYS A 126 -9.80 3.22 -7.86
N LEU A 127 -10.15 1.93 -7.94
CA LEU A 127 -9.88 1.07 -9.09
C LEU A 127 -11.02 1.03 -10.11
N ARG A 128 -12.24 1.42 -9.70
CA ARG A 128 -13.38 1.50 -10.61
C ARG A 128 -13.15 2.53 -11.69
N HIS A 129 -13.37 2.13 -12.94
CA HIS A 129 -13.21 3.01 -14.10
C HIS A 129 -11.81 3.63 -14.17
N MET A 130 -10.78 2.93 -13.68
CA MET A 130 -9.45 3.48 -13.54
C MET A 130 -8.88 3.90 -14.90
N LEU A 131 -9.03 3.08 -15.94
CA LEU A 131 -8.54 3.43 -17.28
C LEU A 131 -9.34 4.61 -17.86
N ARG A 132 -10.67 4.58 -17.73
CA ARG A 132 -11.54 5.70 -18.13
C ARG A 132 -11.14 7.02 -17.45
N ASN A 133 -10.91 7.00 -16.13
CA ASN A 133 -10.55 8.19 -15.35
C ASN A 133 -9.18 8.74 -15.77
N ALA A 134 -8.21 7.85 -16.07
CA ALA A 134 -6.89 8.25 -16.53
C ALA A 134 -6.86 8.84 -17.96
N LEU A 135 -7.81 8.44 -18.82
CA LEU A 135 -7.95 9.06 -20.15
C LEU A 135 -8.56 10.47 -20.09
N GLY A 136 -9.31 10.79 -19.04
CA GLY A 136 -10.11 12.01 -18.93
C GLY A 136 -11.42 11.93 -19.73
N GLU A 137 -12.40 12.77 -19.38
CA GLU A 137 -13.77 12.70 -19.94
C GLU A 137 -13.80 12.84 -21.47
N GLU A 138 -13.02 13.78 -22.02
CA GLU A 138 -12.99 14.07 -23.46
C GLU A 138 -12.48 12.87 -24.27
N ARG A 139 -11.31 12.33 -23.93
CA ARG A 139 -10.75 11.17 -24.64
C ARG A 139 -11.60 9.93 -24.39
N ALA A 140 -12.04 9.69 -23.15
CA ALA A 140 -12.84 8.53 -22.81
C ALA A 140 -14.15 8.44 -23.60
N ALA A 141 -14.73 9.58 -24.03
CA ALA A 141 -15.92 9.60 -24.87
C ALA A 141 -15.72 8.87 -26.21
N HIS A 142 -14.49 8.75 -26.69
CA HIS A 142 -14.15 8.07 -27.96
C HIS A 142 -13.94 6.57 -27.82
N TYR A 143 -14.00 6.01 -26.61
CA TYR A 143 -13.74 4.59 -26.36
C TYR A 143 -14.94 3.85 -25.76
N VAL A 144 -14.92 2.54 -25.93
CA VAL A 144 -15.75 1.54 -25.24
C VAL A 144 -14.85 0.78 -24.29
N PHE A 145 -15.28 0.57 -23.03
CA PHE A 145 -14.44 -0.02 -21.98
C PHE A 145 -14.98 -1.38 -21.56
N ASN A 146 -14.10 -2.36 -21.34
CA ASN A 146 -14.50 -3.60 -20.67
C ASN A 146 -14.83 -3.36 -19.18
N GLU A 147 -14.44 -2.21 -18.61
CA GLU A 147 -14.86 -1.75 -17.28
C GLU A 147 -16.38 -1.47 -17.21
N ASP A 148 -17.09 -1.37 -18.34
CA ASP A 148 -18.53 -1.17 -18.35
C ASP A 148 -19.32 -2.48 -18.40
N ASP A 149 -18.64 -3.63 -18.42
CA ASP A 149 -19.27 -4.95 -18.45
C ASP A 149 -20.00 -5.22 -17.12
N GLU A 150 -21.32 -5.40 -17.20
CA GLU A 150 -22.17 -5.71 -16.05
C GLU A 150 -21.94 -7.12 -15.49
N ALA A 151 -21.32 -8.01 -16.25
CA ALA A 151 -20.98 -9.38 -15.85
C ALA A 151 -19.70 -9.46 -14.99
N LEU A 152 -18.99 -8.34 -14.78
CA LEU A 152 -17.81 -8.31 -13.93
C LEU A 152 -18.14 -8.67 -12.48
N ALA A 153 -17.43 -9.66 -11.94
CA ALA A 153 -17.57 -10.11 -10.56
C ALA A 153 -17.37 -8.96 -9.55
N VAL A 154 -16.40 -8.08 -9.84
CA VAL A 154 -16.24 -6.80 -9.15
C VAL A 154 -16.65 -5.70 -10.12
N ARG A 155 -17.85 -5.15 -9.89
CA ARG A 155 -18.45 -4.14 -10.77
C ARG A 155 -17.46 -3.03 -11.12
N HIS A 156 -17.23 -2.84 -12.42
CA HIS A 156 -16.31 -1.85 -13.00
C HIS A 156 -14.81 -2.07 -12.77
N ILE A 157 -14.41 -3.29 -12.42
CA ILE A 157 -13.01 -3.69 -12.33
C ILE A 157 -12.85 -5.02 -13.09
N PRO A 158 -12.18 -5.03 -14.27
CA PRO A 158 -11.99 -6.23 -15.09
C PRO A 158 -10.87 -7.11 -14.53
N ALA A 159 -11.11 -7.58 -13.30
CA ALA A 159 -10.16 -8.29 -12.48
C ALA A 159 -10.58 -9.74 -12.23
N GLN A 160 -9.59 -10.61 -12.16
CA GLN A 160 -9.75 -12.02 -11.84
C GLN A 160 -8.98 -12.37 -10.57
N LEU A 161 -9.65 -13.10 -9.69
CA LEU A 161 -9.05 -13.60 -8.46
C LEU A 161 -7.99 -14.64 -8.81
N VAL A 162 -6.75 -14.40 -8.38
CA VAL A 162 -5.64 -15.36 -8.56
C VAL A 162 -5.38 -16.12 -7.27
N LYS A 163 -5.51 -15.44 -6.13
CA LYS A 163 -5.28 -16.03 -4.82
C LYS A 163 -6.17 -15.36 -3.79
N ALA A 164 -6.92 -16.15 -3.04
CA ALA A 164 -7.51 -15.72 -1.79
C ALA A 164 -6.66 -16.30 -0.65
N THR A 165 -6.23 -15.46 0.27
CA THR A 165 -5.84 -15.84 1.63
C THR A 165 -7.00 -15.50 2.56
N GLU A 166 -6.93 -15.96 3.81
CA GLU A 166 -7.82 -15.48 4.87
C GLU A 166 -7.76 -13.94 4.93
N ASP A 167 -6.55 -13.38 4.73
CA ASP A 167 -6.27 -11.97 5.00
C ASP A 167 -6.46 -10.99 3.84
N SER A 168 -6.54 -11.53 2.61
CA SER A 168 -6.42 -10.72 1.41
C SER A 168 -6.81 -11.50 0.17
N ALA A 169 -7.41 -10.82 -0.79
CA ALA A 169 -7.64 -11.37 -2.11
C ALA A 169 -6.74 -10.63 -3.10
N ARG A 170 -5.84 -11.38 -3.75
CA ARG A 170 -4.97 -10.90 -4.83
C ARG A 170 -5.61 -11.18 -6.18
N TYR A 171 -5.59 -10.15 -7.01
CA TYR A 171 -6.18 -10.12 -8.33
C TYR A 171 -5.13 -9.77 -9.36
N VAL A 172 -5.43 -10.14 -10.60
CA VAL A 172 -4.88 -9.50 -11.79
C VAL A 172 -6.01 -8.77 -12.49
N SER A 173 -5.70 -7.68 -13.17
CA SER A 173 -6.71 -6.88 -13.88
C SER A 173 -6.21 -6.52 -15.27
N MET A 174 -7.12 -6.49 -16.25
CA MET A 174 -6.80 -5.99 -17.58
C MET A 174 -7.89 -5.04 -18.08
N PRO A 175 -7.83 -3.75 -17.70
CA PRO A 175 -8.63 -2.72 -18.33
C PRO A 175 -8.28 -2.58 -19.80
N VAL A 176 -9.31 -2.64 -20.64
CA VAL A 176 -9.21 -2.50 -22.10
C VAL A 176 -10.19 -1.44 -22.58
N ALA A 177 -9.68 -0.54 -23.41
CA ALA A 177 -10.46 0.46 -24.13
C ALA A 177 -10.33 0.23 -25.64
N VAL A 178 -11.45 0.20 -26.34
CA VAL A 178 -11.52 0.06 -27.80
C VAL A 178 -12.09 1.34 -28.38
N HIS A 179 -11.39 1.94 -29.35
CA HIS A 179 -11.88 3.15 -30.00
C HIS A 179 -13.20 2.86 -30.72
N ARG A 180 -14.21 3.71 -30.52
CA ARG A 180 -15.57 3.55 -31.04
C ARG A 180 -15.66 3.36 -32.56
N ARG A 181 -14.68 3.81 -33.33
CA ARG A 181 -14.61 3.61 -34.79
C ARG A 181 -14.39 2.15 -35.18
N ASN A 182 -13.86 1.36 -34.24
CA ASN A 182 -13.62 -0.07 -34.41
C ASN A 182 -14.64 -0.92 -33.63
N ALA A 183 -15.56 -0.28 -32.90
CA ALA A 183 -16.66 -0.95 -32.23
C ALA A 183 -17.78 -1.25 -33.25
N ALA A 184 -18.53 -2.33 -33.04
CA ALA A 184 -19.67 -2.63 -33.91
C ALA A 184 -20.71 -1.50 -33.85
N ASP A 185 -21.04 -0.94 -35.02
CA ASP A 185 -22.09 0.07 -35.17
C ASP A 185 -23.47 -0.57 -34.85
N PRO A 186 -24.37 0.10 -34.09
CA PRO A 186 -25.70 -0.40 -33.86
C PRO A 186 -26.52 -0.23 -35.13
N VAL A 187 -26.45 -1.23 -36.02
CA VAL A 187 -27.10 -1.15 -37.34
C VAL A 187 -28.62 -0.99 -37.24
N HIS A 188 -29.27 -1.20 -36.08
CA HIS A 188 -30.72 -1.13 -35.93
C HIS A 188 -31.21 -0.40 -34.67
N GLY A 189 -30.96 0.91 -34.52
CA GLY A 189 -31.75 1.81 -33.64
C GLY A 189 -31.82 1.50 -32.13
N GLY A 190 -31.26 0.38 -31.66
CA GLY A 190 -31.03 0.06 -30.27
C GLY A 190 -29.58 0.39 -29.97
N GLY A 191 -29.34 1.28 -29.00
CA GLY A 191 -27.99 1.75 -28.66
C GLY A 191 -27.00 0.58 -28.60
N ALA A 192 -25.83 0.75 -29.24
CA ALA A 192 -24.77 -0.24 -29.23
C ALA A 192 -24.54 -0.66 -27.79
N ARG A 193 -24.76 -1.95 -27.50
CA ARG A 193 -24.45 -2.46 -26.17
C ARG A 193 -22.94 -2.63 -26.12
N ASN A 194 -22.31 -2.11 -25.06
CA ASN A 194 -20.86 -2.17 -24.86
C ASN A 194 -20.27 -3.60 -25.02
N PHE A 195 -21.10 -4.65 -24.89
CA PHE A 195 -20.73 -6.06 -24.99
C PHE A 195 -20.29 -6.54 -26.37
N ASP A 196 -20.64 -5.85 -27.46
CA ASP A 196 -20.32 -6.35 -28.81
C ASP A 196 -18.81 -6.35 -29.11
N CYS A 197 -18.02 -5.53 -28.41
CA CYS A 197 -16.56 -5.49 -28.54
C CYS A 197 -15.85 -6.51 -27.64
N PHE A 198 -16.50 -6.93 -26.55
CA PHE A 198 -15.94 -7.81 -25.52
C PHE A 198 -16.84 -9.05 -25.39
N PRO A 199 -16.75 -10.00 -26.35
CA PRO A 199 -17.64 -11.14 -26.41
C PRO A 199 -17.54 -12.07 -25.18
N VAL A 200 -16.43 -11.97 -24.44
CA VAL A 200 -16.16 -12.73 -23.23
C VAL A 200 -15.57 -11.78 -22.18
N PRO A 201 -16.06 -11.83 -20.91
CA PRO A 201 -15.41 -11.13 -19.81
C PRO A 201 -13.96 -11.59 -19.65
N CYS A 202 -13.08 -10.69 -19.22
CA CYS A 202 -11.67 -11.02 -18.94
C CYS A 202 -11.54 -12.27 -18.04
N TYR A 203 -10.72 -13.25 -18.40
CA TYR A 203 -10.65 -14.56 -17.70
C TYR A 203 -9.23 -15.14 -17.60
N LEU A 204 -9.00 -16.02 -16.62
CA LEU A 204 -7.73 -16.74 -16.46
C LEU A 204 -7.70 -18.00 -17.32
N THR A 205 -6.64 -18.22 -18.09
CA THR A 205 -6.51 -19.41 -18.95
C THR A 205 -5.45 -20.41 -18.48
N CYS A 206 -4.40 -19.95 -17.80
CA CYS A 206 -3.30 -20.79 -17.35
C CYS A 206 -2.93 -20.40 -15.93
N THR A 207 -3.06 -21.31 -14.96
CA THR A 207 -2.54 -21.14 -13.60
C THR A 207 -1.36 -22.08 -13.38
N SER A 208 -0.38 -21.69 -12.58
CA SER A 208 0.73 -22.58 -12.23
C SER A 208 0.21 -23.86 -11.57
N ALA A 209 0.79 -25.01 -11.96
CA ALA A 209 0.49 -26.30 -11.36
C ALA A 209 1.21 -26.54 -10.02
N ARG A 210 2.11 -25.63 -9.61
CA ARG A 210 2.85 -25.75 -8.34
C ARG A 210 1.91 -25.52 -7.16
N LYS A 211 1.54 -26.63 -6.50
CA LYS A 211 1.05 -26.60 -5.11
C LYS A 211 2.23 -26.29 -4.18
N ASN A 212 2.63 -25.04 -4.08
CA ASN A 212 3.55 -24.66 -3.01
C ASN A 212 2.77 -24.66 -1.69
N GLU A 213 3.04 -25.62 -0.82
CA GLU A 213 2.41 -25.77 0.51
C GLU A 213 2.75 -24.62 1.48
N LEU A 214 3.70 -23.74 1.13
CA LEU A 214 4.14 -22.61 1.97
C LEU A 214 3.85 -21.22 1.37
N GLU A 215 3.79 -21.07 0.04
CA GLU A 215 3.40 -19.83 -0.63
C GLU A 215 2.87 -20.12 -2.06
N PRO A 216 1.54 -20.15 -2.28
CA PRO A 216 0.97 -20.33 -3.63
C PRO A 216 1.50 -19.25 -4.59
N ALA A 217 2.15 -19.67 -5.68
CA ALA A 217 2.76 -18.79 -6.65
C ALA A 217 1.70 -18.05 -7.49
N PHE A 218 1.75 -16.71 -7.48
CA PHE A 218 0.84 -15.76 -8.15
C PHE A 218 0.99 -15.75 -9.70
N LYS A 219 1.21 -16.92 -10.32
CA LYS A 219 1.67 -17.04 -11.71
C LYS A 219 0.55 -17.51 -12.63
N SER A 220 0.08 -16.61 -13.48
CA SER A 220 -1.07 -16.85 -14.36
C SER A 220 -1.03 -16.06 -15.68
N VAL A 221 -1.91 -16.44 -16.62
CA VAL A 221 -2.15 -15.69 -17.86
C VAL A 221 -3.61 -15.26 -17.90
N LEU A 222 -3.82 -13.95 -17.99
CA LEU A 222 -5.10 -13.28 -18.10
C LEU A 222 -5.41 -13.00 -19.58
N VAL A 223 -6.65 -13.22 -19.98
CA VAL A 223 -7.08 -13.16 -21.39
C VAL A 223 -8.26 -12.22 -21.55
N GLN A 224 -8.21 -11.38 -22.57
CA GLN A 224 -9.35 -10.62 -23.08
C GLN A 224 -9.50 -10.89 -24.57
N GLU A 225 -10.65 -11.44 -24.96
CA GLU A 225 -11.07 -11.52 -26.36
C GLU A 225 -11.68 -10.16 -26.76
N VAL A 226 -11.22 -9.59 -27.87
CA VAL A 226 -11.70 -8.30 -28.41
C VAL A 226 -12.11 -8.50 -29.87
N GLN A 227 -13.34 -8.12 -30.20
CA GLN A 227 -13.84 -8.15 -31.57
C GLN A 227 -13.90 -6.73 -32.13
N LEU A 228 -13.16 -6.48 -33.21
CA LEU A 228 -13.06 -5.19 -33.87
C LEU A 228 -13.74 -5.26 -35.25
N ARG A 229 -14.40 -4.17 -35.65
CA ARG A 229 -14.98 -4.01 -36.99
C ARG A 229 -14.46 -2.73 -37.63
N ARG A 230 -13.81 -2.85 -38.80
CA ARG A 230 -13.38 -1.71 -39.61
C ARG A 230 -13.93 -1.88 -41.02
N GLY A 231 -14.95 -1.08 -41.36
CA GLY A 231 -15.76 -1.32 -42.55
C GLY A 231 -16.43 -2.71 -42.51
N CYS A 232 -16.27 -3.49 -43.57
CA CYS A 232 -16.77 -4.87 -43.67
C CYS A 232 -15.86 -5.93 -43.05
N LYS A 233 -14.64 -5.56 -42.62
CA LYS A 233 -13.67 -6.50 -42.06
C LYS A 233 -13.86 -6.66 -40.55
N THR A 234 -13.79 -7.91 -40.10
CA THR A 234 -13.76 -8.26 -38.67
C THR A 234 -12.37 -8.74 -38.29
N VAL A 235 -11.86 -8.26 -37.15
CA VAL A 235 -10.62 -8.72 -36.53
C VAL A 235 -10.93 -9.23 -35.13
N ASP A 236 -10.56 -10.48 -34.87
CA ASP A 236 -10.62 -11.07 -33.55
C ASP A 236 -9.21 -11.01 -32.94
N LEU A 237 -9.07 -10.14 -31.94
CA LEU A 237 -7.83 -9.87 -31.23
C LEU A 237 -7.85 -10.58 -29.87
N LEU A 238 -6.84 -11.41 -29.62
CA LEU A 238 -6.65 -12.09 -28.35
C LEU A 238 -5.51 -11.44 -27.55
N LEU A 239 -5.88 -10.71 -26.50
CA LEU A 239 -4.94 -10.01 -25.61
C LEU A 239 -4.56 -10.91 -24.43
N LEU A 240 -3.26 -11.12 -24.24
CA LEU A 240 -2.70 -12.04 -23.24
C LEU A 240 -1.78 -11.28 -22.25
N GLY A 241 -2.30 -10.96 -21.07
CA GLY A 241 -1.49 -10.45 -19.95
C GLY A 241 -0.85 -11.62 -19.21
N ALA A 242 0.47 -11.78 -19.30
CA ALA A 242 1.17 -12.95 -18.76
C ALA A 242 2.03 -12.62 -17.54
N ASN A 243 1.91 -13.43 -16.49
CA ASN A 243 2.82 -13.51 -15.35
C ASN A 243 3.24 -14.98 -15.20
N LEU A 244 4.21 -15.41 -16.00
CA LEU A 244 4.58 -16.82 -16.14
C LEU A 244 5.33 -17.37 -14.91
N ASP A 245 5.30 -18.69 -14.72
CA ASP A 245 6.01 -19.32 -13.60
C ASP A 245 7.53 -19.15 -13.72
N THR A 246 8.21 -19.09 -12.57
CA THR A 246 9.67 -19.04 -12.51
C THR A 246 10.32 -20.40 -12.71
N GLY A 247 9.58 -21.49 -12.53
CA GLY A 247 10.02 -22.84 -12.80
C GLY A 247 9.79 -23.26 -14.25
N ASP A 248 10.83 -23.80 -14.87
CA ASP A 248 10.80 -24.20 -16.28
C ASP A 248 9.66 -25.16 -16.62
N GLU A 249 9.39 -26.19 -15.79
CA GLU A 249 8.32 -27.16 -16.02
C GLU A 249 6.92 -26.55 -15.91
N ALA A 250 6.67 -25.77 -14.86
CA ALA A 250 5.38 -25.11 -14.65
C ALA A 250 5.11 -24.08 -15.75
N LYS A 251 6.14 -23.32 -16.15
CA LYS A 251 6.09 -22.39 -17.27
C LYS A 251 5.81 -23.10 -18.59
N LEU A 252 6.43 -24.27 -18.83
CA LEU A 252 6.15 -25.08 -20.01
C LEU A 252 4.68 -25.51 -20.06
N GLY A 253 4.13 -26.02 -18.96
CA GLY A 253 2.71 -26.41 -18.87
C GLY A 253 1.76 -25.24 -19.15
N GLN A 254 2.09 -24.03 -18.66
CA GLN A 254 1.34 -22.81 -18.99
C GLN A 254 1.36 -22.50 -20.50
N LEU A 255 2.52 -22.67 -21.15
CA LEU A 255 2.67 -22.41 -22.59
C LEU A 255 1.96 -23.45 -23.47
N GLU A 256 1.90 -24.70 -23.04
CA GLU A 256 1.13 -25.76 -23.73
C GLU A 256 -0.38 -25.56 -23.61
N ALA A 257 -0.85 -25.09 -22.44
CA ALA A 257 -2.24 -24.66 -22.29
C ALA A 257 -2.54 -23.45 -23.17
N LEU A 258 -1.62 -22.49 -23.25
CA LEU A 258 -1.76 -21.31 -24.10
C LEU A 258 -1.81 -21.65 -25.59
N GLU A 259 -0.98 -22.58 -26.06
CA GLU A 259 -1.04 -23.06 -27.45
C GLU A 259 -2.41 -23.66 -27.79
N ARG A 260 -2.99 -24.44 -26.89
CA ARG A 260 -4.33 -25.02 -27.09
C ARG A 260 -5.40 -23.92 -27.18
N LEU A 261 -5.31 -22.88 -26.36
CA LEU A 261 -6.18 -21.71 -26.44
C LEU A 261 -6.03 -21.01 -27.79
N LEU A 262 -4.80 -20.67 -28.18
CA LEU A 262 -4.50 -19.97 -29.44
C LEU A 262 -5.09 -20.70 -30.65
N ARG A 263 -4.90 -22.02 -30.74
CA ARG A 263 -5.45 -22.83 -31.82
C ARG A 263 -6.99 -22.81 -31.84
N ARG A 264 -7.64 -22.91 -30.68
CA ARG A 264 -9.11 -22.87 -30.58
C ARG A 264 -9.67 -21.50 -30.92
N SER A 265 -9.05 -20.42 -30.44
CA SER A 265 -9.50 -19.05 -30.73
C SER A 265 -9.31 -18.73 -32.21
N ARG A 266 -8.20 -19.13 -32.82
CA ARG A 266 -8.00 -19.03 -34.27
C ARG A 266 -9.06 -19.79 -35.07
N GLN A 267 -9.45 -20.99 -34.63
CA GLN A 267 -10.49 -21.77 -35.30
C GLN A 267 -11.90 -21.16 -35.17
N ARG A 268 -12.15 -20.42 -34.08
CA ARG A 268 -13.44 -19.74 -33.83
C ARG A 268 -13.52 -18.34 -34.47
N ALA A 269 -12.38 -17.80 -34.93
CA ALA A 269 -12.32 -16.46 -35.46
C ALA A 269 -13.21 -16.31 -36.70
N ARG A 270 -14.03 -15.27 -36.73
CA ARG A 270 -14.96 -14.96 -37.84
C ARG A 270 -14.28 -14.22 -38.97
N GLY A 271 -13.12 -13.62 -38.71
CA GLY A 271 -12.33 -12.88 -39.68
C GLY A 271 -10.83 -13.07 -39.48
N LYS A 272 -10.08 -11.97 -39.53
CA LYS A 272 -8.65 -12.00 -39.24
C LYS A 272 -8.43 -12.25 -37.75
N PHE A 273 -7.54 -13.18 -37.43
CA PHE A 273 -7.09 -13.48 -36.08
C PHE A 273 -5.70 -12.91 -35.82
N SER A 274 -5.55 -12.23 -34.68
CA SER A 274 -4.25 -11.83 -34.12
C SER A 274 -4.21 -12.10 -32.61
N SER A 275 -3.04 -12.43 -32.08
CA SER A 275 -2.83 -12.56 -30.64
C SER A 275 -1.56 -11.88 -30.18
N LEU A 276 -1.69 -11.06 -29.13
CA LEU A 276 -0.62 -10.27 -28.55
C LEU A 276 -0.41 -10.69 -27.10
N ILE A 277 0.83 -10.82 -26.69
CA ILE A 277 1.22 -11.21 -25.33
C ILE A 277 2.18 -10.18 -24.73
N TRP A 278 1.93 -9.80 -23.48
CA TRP A 278 2.84 -8.92 -22.74
C TRP A 278 2.78 -9.14 -21.22
N GLY A 279 3.82 -8.72 -20.51
CA GLY A 279 3.92 -8.83 -19.05
C GLY A 279 5.12 -9.65 -18.60
N ASP A 280 5.11 -10.09 -17.34
CA ASP A 280 6.24 -10.77 -16.71
C ASP A 280 6.41 -12.22 -17.20
N PHE A 281 7.28 -12.39 -18.18
CA PHE A 281 7.65 -13.72 -18.69
C PHE A 281 8.65 -14.45 -17.79
N ASN A 282 9.18 -13.82 -16.74
CA ASN A 282 10.20 -14.37 -15.85
C ASN A 282 11.45 -14.87 -16.61
N ASN A 283 11.82 -14.17 -17.67
CA ASN A 283 13.09 -14.40 -18.36
C ASN A 283 14.22 -13.77 -17.55
N ARG A 284 15.41 -14.37 -17.61
CA ARG A 284 16.55 -13.97 -16.77
C ARG A 284 17.81 -13.89 -17.60
N LEU A 285 18.69 -12.98 -17.22
CA LEU A 285 20.05 -12.97 -17.72
C LEU A 285 20.80 -14.22 -17.29
N VAL A 286 21.38 -14.95 -18.24
CA VAL A 286 22.28 -16.06 -17.94
C VAL A 286 23.58 -15.48 -17.38
N GLY A 287 24.14 -16.07 -16.32
CA GLY A 287 25.53 -15.80 -15.93
C GLY A 287 26.44 -16.37 -17.02
N PHE A 288 26.77 -15.57 -18.03
CA PHE A 288 27.53 -16.00 -19.21
C PHE A 288 29.05 -15.89 -18.97
N GLU A 289 29.86 -16.61 -19.76
CA GLU A 289 31.33 -16.68 -19.60
C GLU A 289 32.02 -15.30 -19.53
N GLY A 290 31.52 -14.32 -20.27
CA GLY A 290 32.05 -12.94 -20.27
C GLY A 290 31.93 -12.20 -18.94
N MET A 291 31.23 -12.76 -17.95
CA MET A 291 31.20 -12.23 -16.58
C MET A 291 32.36 -12.72 -15.71
N ARG A 292 33.23 -13.61 -16.21
CA ARG A 292 34.39 -14.09 -15.45
C ARG A 292 35.31 -12.91 -15.09
N GLY A 293 35.56 -12.70 -13.80
CA GLY A 293 36.30 -11.54 -13.28
C GLY A 293 35.42 -10.35 -12.88
N LEU A 294 34.14 -10.33 -13.24
CA LEU A 294 33.14 -9.33 -12.82
C LEU A 294 32.28 -9.81 -11.64
N VAL A 295 32.51 -11.04 -11.18
CA VAL A 295 31.85 -11.67 -10.05
C VAL A 295 32.90 -12.30 -9.15
N LYS A 296 32.57 -12.42 -7.86
CA LYS A 296 33.35 -13.17 -6.86
C LYS A 296 32.51 -14.34 -6.34
N GLU A 297 33.16 -15.46 -6.05
CA GLU A 297 32.49 -16.60 -5.44
C GLU A 297 32.20 -16.30 -3.96
N HIS A 298 31.00 -16.63 -3.50
CA HIS A 298 30.50 -16.34 -2.16
C HIS A 298 29.83 -17.59 -1.56
N GLY A 299 30.61 -18.45 -0.93
CA GLY A 299 30.13 -19.73 -0.38
C GLY A 299 29.90 -20.80 -1.45
N ASP A 300 29.25 -21.91 -1.07
CA ASP A 300 29.05 -23.05 -1.98
C ASP A 300 28.08 -22.69 -3.12
N ARG A 301 28.63 -22.43 -4.31
CA ARG A 301 27.91 -22.23 -5.59
C ARG A 301 27.07 -20.95 -5.70
N ALA A 302 27.37 -19.91 -4.93
CA ALA A 302 26.79 -18.59 -5.14
C ALA A 302 27.86 -17.61 -5.62
N TYR A 303 27.52 -16.80 -6.62
CA TYR A 303 28.39 -15.74 -7.13
C TYR A 303 27.79 -14.38 -6.79
N GLU A 304 28.64 -13.42 -6.44
CA GLU A 304 28.26 -12.04 -6.17
C GLU A 304 28.91 -11.10 -7.19
N ILE A 305 28.12 -10.21 -7.80
CA ILE A 305 28.58 -9.18 -8.72
C ILE A 305 29.47 -8.18 -7.95
N THR A 306 30.68 -7.95 -8.46
CA THR A 306 31.61 -6.97 -7.89
C THR A 306 31.18 -5.54 -8.23
N ASP A 307 31.77 -4.52 -7.60
CA ASP A 307 31.50 -3.12 -7.99
C ASP A 307 31.83 -2.86 -9.46
N THR A 308 32.98 -3.39 -9.94
CA THR A 308 33.36 -3.35 -11.35
C THR A 308 32.35 -4.08 -12.25
N GLY A 309 31.80 -5.21 -11.80
CA GLY A 309 30.75 -5.92 -12.53
C GLY A 309 29.45 -5.12 -12.62
N ALA A 310 29.06 -4.45 -11.54
CA ALA A 310 27.89 -3.56 -11.52
C ALA A 310 28.10 -2.37 -12.45
N GLU A 311 29.27 -1.73 -12.42
CA GLU A 311 29.63 -0.64 -13.33
C GLU A 311 29.57 -1.08 -14.80
N PHE A 312 30.16 -2.23 -15.13
CA PHE A 312 30.10 -2.81 -16.48
C PHE A 312 28.65 -3.01 -16.96
N LEU A 313 27.78 -3.54 -16.12
CA LEU A 313 26.37 -3.77 -16.47
C LEU A 313 25.62 -2.45 -16.65
N VAL A 314 25.88 -1.45 -15.81
CA VAL A 314 25.31 -0.11 -15.96
C VAL A 314 25.76 0.55 -17.25
N GLU A 315 27.02 0.41 -17.65
CA GLU A 315 27.49 0.89 -18.96
C GLU A 315 26.75 0.18 -20.11
N CYS A 316 26.59 -1.14 -20.01
CA CYS A 316 25.80 -1.90 -20.98
C CYS A 316 24.35 -1.42 -21.04
N PHE A 317 23.76 -0.99 -19.93
CA PHE A 317 22.39 -0.46 -19.88
C PHE A 317 22.26 0.95 -20.50
N ARG A 318 23.31 1.77 -20.48
CA ARG A 318 23.25 3.13 -21.07
C ARG A 318 23.33 3.14 -22.59
N ASP A 319 24.11 2.24 -23.16
CA ASP A 319 24.32 2.16 -24.60
C ASP A 319 23.26 1.23 -25.25
N PRO A 320 22.36 1.73 -26.12
CA PRO A 320 21.38 0.91 -26.83
C PRO A 320 21.98 -0.30 -27.57
N ALA A 321 23.17 -0.17 -28.15
CA ALA A 321 23.83 -1.27 -28.86
C ALA A 321 24.32 -2.35 -27.90
N ARG A 322 24.96 -1.95 -26.78
CA ARG A 322 25.39 -2.89 -25.73
C ARG A 322 24.19 -3.53 -25.01
N ARG A 323 23.09 -2.79 -24.83
CA ARG A 323 21.82 -3.36 -24.33
C ARG A 323 21.33 -4.50 -25.23
N ARG A 324 21.42 -4.32 -26.55
CA ARG A 324 21.03 -5.33 -27.54
C ARG A 324 21.95 -6.54 -27.55
N GLU A 325 23.25 -6.33 -27.40
CA GLU A 325 24.20 -7.43 -27.22
C GLU A 325 23.88 -8.23 -25.95
N LEU A 326 23.60 -7.52 -24.85
CA LEU A 326 23.27 -8.13 -23.58
C LEU A 326 21.95 -8.92 -23.69
N LEU A 327 20.94 -8.43 -24.45
CA LEU A 327 19.67 -9.14 -24.69
C LEU A 327 19.87 -10.52 -25.33
N GLN A 328 20.96 -10.72 -26.10
CA GLN A 328 21.32 -12.04 -26.64
C GLN A 328 21.82 -13.01 -25.56
N LYS A 329 22.03 -12.55 -24.32
CA LYS A 329 22.36 -13.36 -23.13
C LYS A 329 21.14 -13.68 -22.28
N ASP A 330 19.93 -13.32 -22.73
CA ASP A 330 18.67 -13.70 -22.08
C ASP A 330 18.44 -15.21 -22.19
N SER A 331 17.90 -15.83 -21.13
CA SER A 331 17.59 -17.26 -21.06
C SER A 331 16.58 -17.74 -22.12
N LEU A 332 15.91 -16.82 -22.80
CA LEU A 332 15.05 -17.08 -23.94
C LEU A 332 15.84 -17.56 -25.18
N VAL A 333 17.06 -17.05 -25.39
CA VAL A 333 17.83 -17.25 -26.64
C VAL A 333 19.26 -17.72 -26.45
N TYR A 334 19.87 -17.45 -25.30
CA TYR A 334 21.30 -17.67 -25.11
C TYR A 334 21.69 -19.13 -25.31
N SER A 335 22.68 -19.34 -26.17
CA SER A 335 23.33 -20.63 -26.40
C SER A 335 24.84 -20.39 -26.38
N GLY A 336 25.58 -21.07 -25.49
CA GLY A 336 27.00 -20.77 -25.29
C GLY A 336 27.59 -21.45 -24.06
N ARG A 337 28.57 -20.80 -23.41
CA ARG A 337 29.15 -21.23 -22.14
C ARG A 337 28.69 -20.34 -21.00
N ASP A 338 28.25 -20.94 -19.90
CA ASP A 338 27.97 -20.21 -18.67
C ASP A 338 29.27 -19.71 -17.99
N LEU A 339 29.11 -18.98 -16.90
CA LEU A 339 30.20 -18.43 -16.07
C LEU A 339 31.16 -19.52 -15.57
N ALA A 340 30.64 -20.71 -15.29
CA ALA A 340 31.41 -21.87 -14.85
C ALA A 340 32.03 -22.66 -16.02
N GLY A 341 31.80 -22.23 -17.27
CA GLY A 341 32.33 -22.84 -18.48
C GLY A 341 31.50 -24.01 -19.02
N ASN A 342 30.34 -24.31 -18.42
CA ASN A 342 29.44 -25.37 -18.87
C ASN A 342 28.66 -24.94 -20.11
N ALA A 343 28.30 -25.89 -20.96
CA ALA A 343 27.41 -25.62 -22.08
C ALA A 343 26.00 -25.22 -21.59
N PHE A 344 25.50 -24.10 -22.10
CA PHE A 344 24.17 -23.59 -21.83
C PHE A 344 23.32 -23.62 -23.11
N ALA A 345 22.08 -24.07 -22.96
CA ALA A 345 21.06 -24.02 -24.01
C ALA A 345 19.70 -23.59 -23.42
N PRO A 346 18.86 -22.86 -24.18
CA PRO A 346 17.56 -22.41 -23.71
C PRO A 346 16.69 -23.58 -23.26
N ALA A 347 15.97 -23.41 -22.14
CA ALA A 347 15.04 -24.41 -21.61
C ALA A 347 13.91 -24.75 -22.60
N ALA A 348 13.23 -25.87 -22.38
CA ALA A 348 12.09 -26.29 -23.20
C ALA A 348 10.97 -25.24 -23.22
N CYS A 349 10.68 -24.61 -22.08
CA CYS A 349 9.72 -23.51 -21.97
C CYS A 349 10.14 -22.30 -22.83
N SER A 350 11.40 -21.88 -22.79
CA SER A 350 11.94 -20.79 -23.63
C SER A 350 11.80 -21.10 -25.12
N ARG A 351 12.15 -22.33 -25.53
CA ARG A 351 11.99 -22.77 -26.92
C ARG A 351 10.51 -22.76 -27.34
N LYS A 352 9.61 -23.25 -26.47
CA LYS A 352 8.17 -23.25 -26.73
C LYS A 352 7.60 -21.84 -26.86
N LEU A 353 8.01 -20.92 -26.00
CA LEU A 353 7.60 -19.51 -26.08
C LEU A 353 7.99 -18.91 -27.44
N ARG A 354 9.23 -19.14 -27.90
CA ARG A 354 9.70 -18.69 -29.23
C ARG A 354 9.03 -19.39 -30.41
N GLN A 355 8.59 -20.65 -30.23
CA GLN A 355 7.81 -21.36 -31.24
C GLN A 355 6.41 -20.76 -31.42
N LEU A 356 5.83 -20.23 -30.35
CA LEU A 356 4.48 -19.67 -30.37
C LEU A 356 4.45 -18.19 -30.75
N PHE A 357 5.49 -17.43 -30.40
CA PHE A 357 5.50 -15.98 -30.53
C PHE A 357 6.80 -15.46 -31.17
N HIS A 358 6.68 -14.32 -31.85
CA HIS A 358 7.78 -13.40 -32.09
C HIS A 358 7.96 -12.56 -30.83
N MET A 359 9.18 -12.54 -30.29
CA MET A 359 9.47 -11.98 -28.98
C MET A 359 10.39 -10.76 -29.09
N THR A 360 10.67 -10.10 -27.97
CA THR A 360 11.55 -8.92 -27.87
C THR A 360 12.95 -9.14 -28.45
N VAL A 361 13.46 -10.37 -28.39
CA VAL A 361 14.73 -10.79 -28.99
C VAL A 361 14.72 -10.81 -30.52
N ASP A 362 13.53 -10.88 -31.13
CA ASP A 362 13.32 -10.93 -32.58
C ASP A 362 13.02 -9.52 -33.16
N LEU A 363 13.16 -8.46 -32.36
CA LEU A 363 12.80 -7.10 -32.76
C LEU A 363 13.76 -6.48 -33.79
N PRO A 364 13.23 -5.64 -34.71
CA PRO A 364 14.05 -4.88 -35.66
C PRO A 364 15.11 -3.99 -34.96
N LEU A 365 16.16 -3.62 -35.70
CA LEU A 365 17.25 -2.77 -35.17
C LEU A 365 16.78 -1.36 -34.81
N GLU A 366 15.70 -0.89 -35.46
CA GLU A 366 15.14 0.45 -35.27
C GLU A 366 14.36 0.59 -33.96
N VAL A 367 13.88 -0.52 -33.38
CA VAL A 367 13.16 -0.49 -32.11
C VAL A 367 14.18 -0.36 -30.97
N GLU A 368 14.18 0.78 -30.29
CA GLU A 368 15.05 0.97 -29.13
C GLU A 368 14.67 -0.01 -28.01
N LEU A 369 15.68 -0.64 -27.40
CA LEU A 369 15.46 -1.53 -26.26
C LEU A 369 15.34 -0.71 -24.98
N PRO A 370 14.35 -0.93 -24.13
CA PRO A 370 14.23 -0.24 -22.84
C PRO A 370 15.30 -0.65 -21.82
N LEU A 371 15.29 0.01 -20.66
CA LEU A 371 16.05 -0.44 -19.50
C LEU A 371 15.44 -1.73 -18.92
N PRO A 372 16.22 -2.63 -18.31
CA PRO A 372 15.71 -3.79 -17.56
C PRO A 372 14.58 -3.38 -16.57
N SER A 373 13.40 -4.03 -16.54
CA SER A 373 12.36 -3.67 -15.54
C SER A 373 12.60 -4.31 -14.18
N TYR A 374 13.41 -5.37 -14.13
CA TYR A 374 13.34 -6.30 -13.00
C TYR A 374 14.17 -5.81 -11.79
N GLN A 375 13.47 -5.49 -10.71
CA GLN A 375 13.95 -5.24 -9.34
C GLN A 375 14.97 -4.10 -9.15
N ARG A 376 14.49 -2.85 -9.22
CA ARG A 376 15.16 -1.66 -8.68
C ARG A 376 14.77 -1.39 -7.23
N GLN A 377 15.49 -0.51 -6.54
CA GLN A 377 15.09 0.00 -5.23
C GLN A 377 13.75 0.75 -5.33
N PRO A 378 12.68 0.29 -4.64
CA PRO A 378 11.43 1.01 -4.54
C PRO A 378 11.58 2.40 -3.96
N LEU A 379 10.73 3.32 -4.42
CA LEU A 379 10.73 4.70 -3.96
C LEU A 379 10.51 4.82 -2.44
N ASP A 380 9.61 4.01 -1.86
CA ASP A 380 9.37 4.02 -0.42
C ASP A 380 10.58 3.53 0.38
N ASN A 381 11.38 2.61 -0.16
CA ASN A 381 12.67 2.20 0.42
C ASN A 381 13.73 3.32 0.31
N VAL A 382 13.78 4.07 -0.81
CA VAL A 382 14.64 5.25 -0.92
C VAL A 382 14.25 6.28 0.14
N ILE A 383 12.97 6.64 0.19
CA ILE A 383 12.40 7.59 1.15
C ILE A 383 12.65 7.10 2.59
N SER A 384 12.47 5.81 2.87
CA SER A 384 12.71 5.22 4.18
C SER A 384 14.16 5.33 4.63
N HIS A 385 15.08 4.95 3.73
CA HIS A 385 16.51 5.04 3.99
C HIS A 385 16.91 6.48 4.29
N ASP A 386 16.39 7.40 3.47
CA ASP A 386 16.69 8.82 3.56
C ASP A 386 16.20 9.39 4.90
N LEU A 387 14.95 9.13 5.25
CA LEU A 387 14.34 9.59 6.49
C LEU A 387 14.88 8.93 7.76
N GLY A 388 15.51 7.75 7.62
CA GLY A 388 15.92 6.94 8.76
C GLY A 388 14.76 6.24 9.47
N CYS A 389 13.61 6.07 8.80
CA CYS A 389 12.46 5.35 9.34
C CYS A 389 11.72 4.55 8.27
N ARG A 390 10.91 3.56 8.66
CA ARG A 390 10.18 2.74 7.70
C ARG A 390 8.95 3.47 7.17
N VAL A 391 8.98 3.77 5.88
CA VAL A 391 7.93 4.42 5.11
C VAL A 391 7.40 3.44 4.08
N ARG A 392 6.09 3.45 3.88
CA ARG A 392 5.38 2.79 2.79
C ARG A 392 4.72 3.81 1.91
N LEU A 393 4.78 3.57 0.61
CA LEU A 393 3.94 4.27 -0.36
C LEU A 393 2.75 3.37 -0.70
N LEU A 394 1.53 3.88 -0.54
CA LEU A 394 0.32 3.12 -0.89
C LEU A 394 -0.17 3.37 -2.31
N ASP A 395 0.19 4.52 -2.89
CA ASP A 395 -0.31 4.95 -4.19
C ASP A 395 0.86 5.06 -5.17
N VAL A 396 0.62 4.69 -6.43
CA VAL A 396 1.59 4.84 -7.51
C VAL A 396 1.70 6.31 -7.85
N VAL A 397 2.89 6.89 -7.80
CA VAL A 397 3.06 8.33 -8.05
C VAL A 397 4.08 8.61 -9.13
N CYS A 398 3.93 9.76 -9.77
CA CYS A 398 4.89 10.29 -10.71
C CYS A 398 6.01 11.04 -9.97
N LEU A 399 7.25 10.93 -10.45
CA LEU A 399 8.44 11.52 -9.83
C LEU A 399 8.34 13.04 -9.69
N ASP A 400 7.75 13.72 -10.68
CA ASP A 400 7.52 15.17 -10.70
C ASP A 400 6.50 15.65 -9.66
N ARG A 401 5.69 14.74 -9.11
CA ARG A 401 4.75 15.04 -8.01
C ARG A 401 5.40 14.96 -6.64
N ILE A 402 6.59 14.37 -6.55
CA ILE A 402 7.30 14.22 -5.29
C ILE A 402 8.00 15.53 -4.97
N ARG A 403 7.45 16.29 -4.03
CA ARG A 403 8.14 17.49 -3.54
C ARG A 403 9.11 17.12 -2.43
N CYS A 404 10.22 17.83 -2.40
CA CYS A 404 11.25 17.64 -1.40
C CYS A 404 10.68 17.95 -0.01
N LEU A 405 11.06 17.17 1.01
CA LEU A 405 10.78 17.50 2.40
C LEU A 405 11.47 18.83 2.74
N THR A 406 10.67 19.88 2.93
CA THR A 406 11.14 21.16 3.44
C THR A 406 11.17 21.08 4.96
N SER A 407 12.27 21.60 5.54
CA SER A 407 12.64 21.72 6.96
C SER A 407 11.65 21.19 8.03
N PRO A 408 12.12 20.41 9.04
CA PRO A 408 11.31 19.91 10.14
C PRO A 408 10.75 21.01 11.07
N GLN A 409 11.06 22.29 10.84
CA GLN A 409 10.47 23.42 11.57
C GLN A 409 8.93 23.39 11.53
N LEU A 410 8.31 22.87 10.46
CA LEU A 410 6.85 22.65 10.35
C LEU A 410 6.32 21.58 11.33
N LEU A 411 7.14 20.60 11.73
CA LEU A 411 6.74 19.55 12.70
C LEU A 411 6.68 20.07 14.14
N SER A 412 7.29 21.23 14.40
CA SER A 412 7.40 21.85 15.72
C SER A 412 6.39 22.96 15.97
N GLU A 413 5.65 23.44 14.96
CA GLU A 413 4.63 24.46 15.16
C GLU A 413 3.33 23.84 15.70
N PRO A 414 2.95 24.09 16.97
CA PRO A 414 1.80 23.42 17.56
C PRO A 414 0.46 23.80 16.91
N LEU A 415 0.39 24.98 16.28
CA LEU A 415 -0.78 25.40 15.53
C LEU A 415 -1.04 24.49 14.33
N GLU A 416 0.01 24.18 13.56
CA GLU A 416 -0.11 23.27 12.42
C GLU A 416 -0.45 21.86 12.89
N ALA A 417 0.30 21.36 13.89
CA ALA A 417 0.18 20.00 14.40
C ALA A 417 -1.20 19.72 15.01
N TYR A 418 -1.83 20.67 15.72
CA TYR A 418 -3.12 20.44 16.37
C TYR A 418 -4.32 20.97 15.57
N PHE A 419 -4.18 21.98 14.72
CA PHE A 419 -5.35 22.66 14.13
C PHE A 419 -5.37 22.74 12.60
N ASN A 420 -4.28 22.37 11.91
CA ASN A 420 -4.25 22.25 10.45
C ASN A 420 -4.27 20.78 9.97
N TRP A 421 -4.74 19.89 10.85
CA TRP A 421 -4.99 18.50 10.50
C TRP A 421 -6.27 18.39 9.65
N GLU A 422 -6.08 18.02 8.39
CA GLU A 422 -7.14 17.70 7.44
C GLU A 422 -7.18 16.20 7.14
N GLN A 423 -8.39 15.64 7.11
CA GLN A 423 -8.67 14.29 6.65
C GLN A 423 -9.84 14.37 5.67
N ASP A 424 -9.66 13.82 4.47
CA ASP A 424 -10.66 13.84 3.39
C ASP A 424 -11.19 15.27 3.08
N GLY A 425 -10.30 16.26 3.07
CA GLY A 425 -10.63 17.67 2.84
C GLY A 425 -11.41 18.34 3.98
N LYS A 426 -11.50 17.71 5.16
CA LYS A 426 -12.17 18.26 6.35
C LYS A 426 -11.17 18.50 7.46
N MET A 427 -11.22 19.72 8.02
CA MET A 427 -10.49 20.07 9.24
C MET A 427 -11.04 19.32 10.45
N VAL A 428 -10.31 18.27 10.86
CA VAL A 428 -10.77 17.31 11.88
C VAL A 428 -10.86 18.00 13.25
N GLN A 429 -9.82 18.72 13.64
CA GLN A 429 -9.67 19.30 14.98
C GLN A 429 -10.44 20.60 15.20
N ARG A 430 -10.80 21.29 14.11
CA ARG A 430 -11.56 22.54 14.20
C ARG A 430 -13.05 22.32 14.34
N THR A 431 -13.55 21.10 14.24
CA THR A 431 -14.99 20.82 14.30
C THR A 431 -15.39 20.39 15.71
N LEU A 432 -16.26 21.15 16.36
CA LEU A 432 -16.86 20.74 17.64
C LEU A 432 -17.91 19.65 17.41
N LYS A 433 -17.98 18.68 18.32
CA LYS A 433 -18.91 17.55 18.23
C LYS A 433 -19.80 17.49 19.47
N GLU A 434 -21.06 17.13 19.24
CA GLU A 434 -21.93 16.64 20.30
C GLU A 434 -21.56 15.18 20.60
N ASP A 435 -21.59 14.79 21.87
CA ASP A 435 -21.37 13.39 22.25
C ASP A 435 -22.71 12.67 22.36
N PRO A 436 -22.86 11.44 21.81
CA PRO A 436 -24.11 10.70 21.91
C PRO A 436 -24.52 10.48 23.37
N GLY A 437 -25.61 11.12 23.79
CA GLY A 437 -26.12 11.04 25.16
C GLY A 437 -25.67 12.17 26.09
N ARG A 438 -24.91 13.17 25.58
CA ARG A 438 -24.59 14.39 26.33
C ARG A 438 -25.08 15.62 25.57
N PRO A 439 -25.70 16.59 26.24
CA PRO A 439 -26.04 17.85 25.59
C PRO A 439 -24.77 18.64 25.23
N ALA A 440 -23.70 18.58 26.02
CA ALA A 440 -22.54 19.45 25.86
C ALA A 440 -21.78 19.26 24.53
N LEU A 441 -21.17 20.35 24.06
CA LEU A 441 -20.23 20.35 22.94
C LEU A 441 -18.82 20.04 23.42
N TYR A 442 -18.08 19.26 22.64
CA TYR A 442 -16.71 18.85 22.94
C TYR A 442 -15.76 19.19 21.81
N MET A 443 -14.52 19.51 22.18
CA MET A 443 -13.40 19.54 21.26
C MET A 443 -12.85 18.13 21.07
N GLN A 444 -12.28 17.85 19.90
CA GLN A 444 -11.54 16.61 19.66
C GLN A 444 -10.11 16.66 20.23
N LEU A 445 -9.91 17.41 21.31
CA LEU A 445 -8.65 17.63 22.01
C LEU A 445 -8.84 17.24 23.48
N GLY A 446 -7.75 16.80 24.12
CA GLY A 446 -7.77 16.41 25.52
C GLY A 446 -6.54 15.61 25.90
N TRP A 447 -6.53 15.14 27.14
CA TRP A 447 -5.49 14.28 27.68
C TRP A 447 -6.07 12.88 27.76
N LEU A 448 -5.72 12.00 26.83
CA LEU A 448 -6.21 10.62 26.89
C LEU A 448 -5.73 9.89 28.13
N ASP A 449 -4.51 10.22 28.56
CA ASP A 449 -3.68 9.32 29.36
C ASP A 449 -3.53 9.89 30.75
N SER A 450 -4.61 9.76 31.50
CA SER A 450 -4.63 10.17 32.90
C SER A 450 -4.00 9.08 33.76
N VAL A 451 -3.31 9.48 34.81
CA VAL A 451 -2.83 8.56 35.86
C VAL A 451 -3.81 8.61 37.03
N GLY A 452 -4.20 7.44 37.51
CA GLY A 452 -5.05 7.26 38.68
C GLY A 452 -4.32 6.46 39.75
N ILE A 453 -4.32 6.96 40.98
CA ILE A 453 -3.82 6.27 42.17
C ILE A 453 -5.00 5.81 42.99
N TRP A 454 -5.11 4.51 43.26
CA TRP A 454 -6.29 3.99 43.96
C TRP A 454 -6.37 4.50 45.41
N ARG A 455 -7.50 5.13 45.76
CA ARG A 455 -7.66 5.84 47.04
C ARG A 455 -7.69 4.93 48.26
N ALA A 456 -8.20 3.71 48.11
CA ALA A 456 -8.36 2.76 49.21
C ALA A 456 -7.13 1.85 49.42
N GLY A 457 -6.01 2.15 48.74
CA GLY A 457 -4.73 1.48 48.92
C GLY A 457 -4.15 1.68 50.32
N THR A 458 -3.38 0.70 50.79
CA THR A 458 -2.71 0.74 52.10
C THR A 458 -1.25 1.20 52.02
N ALA A 459 -0.71 1.38 50.81
CA ALA A 459 0.53 2.10 50.56
C ALA A 459 0.23 3.48 49.94
N PRO A 460 0.52 4.59 50.66
CA PRO A 460 0.35 5.93 50.11
C PRO A 460 1.16 6.09 48.83
N ALA A 461 0.56 6.70 47.81
CA ALA A 461 1.22 6.99 46.54
C ALA A 461 0.96 8.42 46.12
N LYS A 462 1.91 8.99 45.38
CA LYS A 462 1.86 10.36 44.86
C LYS A 462 2.35 10.40 43.42
N LEU A 463 1.61 11.10 42.56
CA LEU A 463 2.06 11.44 41.22
C LEU A 463 3.09 12.57 41.34
N GLU A 464 4.33 12.31 40.93
CA GLU A 464 5.41 13.31 40.98
C GLU A 464 5.60 14.03 39.66
N ARG A 465 5.43 13.31 38.53
CA ARG A 465 5.62 13.85 37.18
C ARG A 465 4.63 13.24 36.20
N TRP A 466 4.22 14.04 35.21
CA TRP A 466 3.32 13.65 34.13
C TRP A 466 3.67 14.44 32.86
N GLU A 467 4.12 13.74 31.82
CA GLU A 467 4.66 14.34 30.60
C GLU A 467 4.11 13.65 29.33
N THR A 468 4.01 14.44 28.26
CA THR A 468 3.86 13.94 26.87
C THR A 468 5.20 14.02 26.16
N GLU A 469 5.58 12.99 25.41
CA GLU A 469 6.78 13.00 24.58
C GLU A 469 6.45 13.47 23.16
N GLN A 470 6.76 14.73 22.87
CA GLN A 470 6.46 15.34 21.56
C GLN A 470 7.42 14.86 20.45
N GLU A 471 8.62 14.43 20.84
CA GLU A 471 9.64 13.97 19.90
C GLU A 471 9.35 12.54 19.41
N VAL A 472 8.48 11.80 20.09
CA VAL A 472 8.05 10.48 19.66
C VAL A 472 6.72 10.60 18.93
N ARG A 473 6.75 10.35 17.62
CA ARG A 473 5.57 10.39 16.76
C ARG A 473 5.13 8.95 16.47
N ALA A 474 4.10 8.53 17.20
CA ALA A 474 3.42 7.27 16.92
C ALA A 474 2.27 7.53 15.94
N TYR A 475 1.32 8.41 16.30
CA TYR A 475 0.03 8.58 15.63
C TYR A 475 -0.54 9.97 15.83
N ASP A 476 -1.85 10.07 15.64
CA ASP A 476 -2.67 11.13 16.21
C ASP A 476 -2.74 11.12 17.74
N HIS A 477 -1.84 10.40 18.44
CA HIS A 477 -1.70 10.40 19.88
C HIS A 477 -0.24 10.61 20.27
N LEU A 478 0.01 11.50 21.23
CA LEU A 478 1.33 11.63 21.83
C LEU A 478 1.53 10.56 22.91
N PRO A 479 2.66 9.86 22.92
CA PRO A 479 3.03 9.01 24.05
C PRO A 479 3.09 9.81 25.35
N THR A 480 2.77 9.14 26.45
CA THR A 480 2.87 9.73 27.79
C THR A 480 3.77 8.93 28.70
N ARG A 481 4.40 9.64 29.64
CA ARG A 481 5.20 9.06 30.72
C ARG A 481 4.88 9.75 32.03
N SER A 482 4.96 9.00 33.11
CA SER A 482 4.67 9.50 34.45
C SER A 482 5.55 8.83 35.50
N ILE A 483 5.82 9.55 36.59
CA ILE A 483 6.47 9.00 37.78
C ILE A 483 5.48 9.03 38.93
N VAL A 484 5.25 7.86 39.52
CA VAL A 484 4.52 7.70 40.76
C VAL A 484 5.49 7.24 41.84
N THR A 485 5.50 7.93 42.98
CA THR A 485 6.22 7.48 44.16
C THR A 485 5.26 6.70 45.05
N LEU A 486 5.64 5.48 45.43
CA LEU A 486 4.91 4.67 46.39
C LEU A 486 5.68 4.67 47.73
N GLU A 487 5.03 5.14 48.78
CA GLU A 487 5.57 5.09 50.13
C GLU A 487 5.28 3.73 50.74
N VAL A 488 6.35 2.96 50.90
CA VAL A 488 6.23 1.57 51.28
C VAL A 488 6.40 1.41 52.78
N PHE A 489 7.41 2.02 53.39
CA PHE A 489 7.57 2.10 54.84
C PHE A 489 8.23 3.43 55.19
N GLU A 490 8.37 3.73 56.47
CA GLU A 490 9.01 4.97 56.93
C GLU A 490 10.42 5.10 56.31
N GLY A 491 10.62 6.16 55.51
CA GLY A 491 11.87 6.42 54.79
C GLY A 491 12.10 5.63 53.50
N VAL A 492 11.26 4.65 53.15
CA VAL A 492 11.41 3.83 51.93
C VAL A 492 10.35 4.20 50.88
N ARG A 493 10.81 4.79 49.78
CA ARG A 493 10.00 5.20 48.64
C ARG A 493 10.42 4.40 47.40
N LEU A 494 9.44 3.88 46.68
CA LEU A 494 9.65 3.22 45.39
C LEU A 494 9.28 4.18 44.26
N LYS A 495 10.16 4.30 43.28
CA LYS A 495 9.92 5.05 42.04
C LYS A 495 9.28 4.13 41.00
N ILE A 496 8.06 4.41 40.60
CA ILE A 496 7.33 3.66 39.58
C ILE A 496 7.22 4.54 38.34
N TRP A 497 7.81 4.08 37.23
CA TRP A 497 7.71 4.73 35.93
C TRP A 497 6.60 4.07 35.11
N LEU A 498 5.68 4.88 34.60
CA LEU A 498 4.54 4.44 33.79
C LEU A 498 4.60 5.09 32.41
N GLY A 499 4.61 4.28 31.35
CA GLY A 499 4.56 4.73 29.96
C GLY A 499 3.31 4.23 29.25
N PHE A 500 2.77 5.05 28.36
CA PHE A 500 1.65 4.67 27.50
C PHE A 500 1.88 5.11 26.06
N ILE A 501 1.63 4.18 25.13
CA ILE A 501 1.64 4.44 23.69
C ILE A 501 0.41 3.80 23.06
N LYS A 502 -0.30 4.57 22.24
CA LYS A 502 -1.31 4.06 21.33
C LYS A 502 -0.69 3.86 19.96
N LEU A 503 -0.62 2.61 19.54
CA LEU A 503 0.18 2.16 18.40
C LEU A 503 -0.62 1.98 17.12
N ASP A 504 -1.95 2.15 17.05
CA ASP A 504 -2.79 2.15 15.83
C ASP A 504 -2.23 1.35 14.61
N ASP A 505 -1.81 0.11 14.85
CA ASP A 505 -1.19 -0.85 13.93
C ASP A 505 0.30 -0.62 13.46
N LYS A 506 1.10 0.22 14.13
CA LYS A 506 2.56 0.48 13.92
C LYS A 506 3.40 -0.26 14.94
N PHE A 507 4.65 -0.42 14.58
CA PHE A 507 5.67 -1.02 15.40
C PHE A 507 6.46 0.03 16.19
N PRO A 508 6.73 -0.16 17.50
CA PRO A 508 7.53 0.79 18.26
C PRO A 508 9.03 0.67 17.89
N ALA A 509 9.61 1.71 17.26
CA ALA A 509 11.05 1.70 17.01
C ALA A 509 11.83 1.82 18.32
N ARG A 510 13.00 1.18 18.38
CA ARG A 510 13.81 1.07 19.60
C ARG A 510 14.32 2.44 20.08
N ASP A 511 14.73 3.30 19.16
CA ASP A 511 15.16 4.67 19.43
C ASP A 511 14.01 5.54 19.96
N ALA A 512 12.79 5.37 19.42
CA ALA A 512 11.60 6.02 19.94
C ALA A 512 11.25 5.57 21.37
N LEU A 513 11.36 4.27 21.66
CA LEU A 513 11.15 3.76 23.02
C LEU A 513 12.26 4.21 23.98
N GLU A 514 13.51 4.26 23.53
CA GLU A 514 14.63 4.77 24.33
C GLU A 514 14.44 6.24 24.66
N GLN A 515 14.00 7.06 23.69
CA GLN A 515 13.64 8.45 23.92
C GLN A 515 12.48 8.58 24.91
N LEU A 516 11.46 7.72 24.83
CA LEU A 516 10.36 7.74 25.79
C LEU A 516 10.85 7.41 27.22
N LEU A 517 11.69 6.38 27.38
CA LEU A 517 12.20 5.95 28.68
C LEU A 517 13.17 6.95 29.31
N TYR A 518 14.11 7.50 28.54
CA TYR A 518 15.28 8.19 29.09
C TYR A 518 15.48 9.61 28.55
N GLY A 519 14.63 10.07 27.63
CA GLY A 519 14.79 11.36 26.95
C GLY A 519 14.35 12.60 27.76
N SER A 520 13.73 12.40 28.92
CA SER A 520 13.39 13.49 29.86
C SER A 520 14.32 13.50 31.05
N GLU A 521 14.77 14.69 31.44
CA GLU A 521 15.55 14.88 32.66
C GLU A 521 14.70 14.69 33.93
N GLU A 522 13.41 15.03 33.88
CA GLU A 522 12.53 15.01 35.05
C GLU A 522 11.69 13.74 35.17
N ALA A 523 11.28 13.14 34.04
CA ALA A 523 10.42 11.97 33.97
C ALA A 523 11.13 10.70 33.46
N SER A 524 12.45 10.61 33.65
CA SER A 524 13.26 9.46 33.24
C SER A 524 12.91 8.17 34.00
N ALA A 525 12.98 7.04 33.30
CA ALA A 525 12.95 5.69 33.86
C ALA A 525 14.26 5.28 34.56
N GLU A 526 15.30 6.13 34.50
CA GLU A 526 16.57 5.88 35.21
C GLU A 526 16.31 5.64 36.72
N ASP A 527 16.96 4.60 37.26
CA ASP A 527 16.83 4.15 38.66
C ASP A 527 15.40 3.82 39.15
N ALA A 528 14.44 3.65 38.25
CA ALA A 528 13.08 3.24 38.62
C ALA A 528 13.08 1.85 39.29
N ASP A 529 12.26 1.70 40.33
CA ASP A 529 12.04 0.40 40.98
C ASP A 529 11.15 -0.51 40.15
N VAL A 530 10.20 0.09 39.43
CA VAL A 530 9.30 -0.58 38.48
C VAL A 530 9.17 0.30 37.23
N VAL A 531 9.33 -0.30 36.05
CA VAL A 531 9.07 0.32 34.75
C VAL A 531 7.92 -0.45 34.11
N ALA A 532 6.82 0.22 33.78
CA ALA A 532 5.68 -0.40 33.12
C ALA A 532 5.30 0.38 31.85
N LEU A 533 5.29 -0.30 30.71
CA LEU A 533 4.94 0.26 29.40
C LEU A 533 3.68 -0.42 28.87
N PHE A 534 2.60 0.36 28.73
CA PHE A 534 1.32 -0.11 28.19
C PHE A 534 1.17 0.32 26.73
N LEU A 535 0.98 -0.66 25.85
CA LEU A 535 0.82 -0.50 24.41
C LEU A 535 -0.59 -0.92 24.00
N THR A 536 -1.30 -0.06 23.27
CA THR A 536 -2.63 -0.35 22.73
C THR A 536 -2.64 -0.31 21.21
N ASP A 537 -3.62 -0.97 20.60
CA ASP A 537 -3.77 -1.08 19.14
C ASP A 537 -2.50 -1.67 18.48
N LEU A 538 -1.95 -2.72 19.10
CA LEU A 538 -0.75 -3.42 18.66
C LEU A 538 -1.10 -4.55 17.69
N LEU A 539 -0.48 -4.55 16.50
CA LEU A 539 -0.59 -5.63 15.53
C LEU A 539 0.62 -6.58 15.62
N ILE A 540 0.37 -7.85 15.96
CA ILE A 540 1.41 -8.89 16.01
C ILE A 540 1.24 -9.82 14.82
N SER A 541 2.22 -9.83 13.92
CA SER A 541 2.37 -10.76 12.79
C SER A 541 3.70 -11.52 12.90
N GLU A 542 3.94 -12.51 12.04
CA GLU A 542 5.22 -13.22 11.98
C GLU A 542 6.41 -12.26 11.79
N ASP A 543 6.22 -11.24 10.94
CA ASP A 543 7.21 -10.18 10.67
C ASP A 543 7.47 -9.28 11.89
N THR A 544 6.42 -8.87 12.62
CA THR A 544 6.57 -7.90 13.73
C THR A 544 6.94 -8.57 15.04
N ALA A 545 6.58 -9.84 15.24
CA ALA A 545 6.86 -10.58 16.47
C ALA A 545 8.36 -10.58 16.81
N LYS A 546 9.24 -10.73 15.82
CA LYS A 546 10.69 -10.73 16.05
C LYS A 546 11.19 -9.43 16.69
N GLY A 547 10.60 -8.29 16.33
CA GLY A 547 10.95 -6.99 16.89
C GLY A 547 10.30 -6.72 18.26
N LEU A 548 9.13 -7.31 18.52
CA LEU A 548 8.38 -7.14 19.77
C LEU A 548 8.89 -8.05 20.90
N ARG A 549 9.52 -9.17 20.56
CA ARG A 549 10.10 -10.10 21.55
C ARG A 549 11.18 -9.40 22.36
N HIS A 550 11.05 -9.48 23.69
CA HIS A 550 11.97 -8.82 24.62
C HIS A 550 12.14 -7.33 24.33
N MET A 551 11.08 -6.65 23.89
CA MET A 551 11.14 -5.26 23.43
C MET A 551 11.64 -4.33 24.55
N LEU A 552 11.04 -4.39 25.74
CA LEU A 552 11.45 -3.53 26.86
C LEU A 552 12.89 -3.85 27.29
N ARG A 553 13.22 -5.13 27.47
CA ARG A 553 14.59 -5.58 27.79
C ARG A 553 15.61 -5.07 26.79
N SER A 554 15.34 -5.25 25.49
CA SER A 554 16.23 -4.81 24.42
C SER A 554 16.38 -3.30 24.43
N THR A 555 15.30 -2.55 24.68
CA THR A 555 15.35 -1.09 24.73
C THR A 555 16.20 -0.58 25.91
N MET A 556 16.12 -1.23 27.07
CA MET A 556 16.91 -0.86 28.25
C MET A 556 18.42 -1.12 28.12
N LYS A 557 18.87 -1.91 27.13
CA LYS A 557 20.30 -2.20 26.87
C LYS A 557 21.00 -2.71 28.15
N SER A 558 22.18 -2.16 28.49
CA SER A 558 22.95 -2.54 29.68
C SER A 558 22.22 -2.30 31.00
N ARG A 559 21.32 -1.31 31.05
CA ARG A 559 20.51 -1.03 32.25
C ARG A 559 19.58 -2.19 32.60
N GLY A 560 19.15 -2.95 31.59
CA GLY A 560 18.24 -4.08 31.75
C GLY A 560 18.81 -5.23 32.58
N ALA A 561 20.13 -5.35 32.74
CA ALA A 561 20.74 -6.42 33.52
C ALA A 561 20.30 -6.43 34.99
N ASN A 562 19.94 -5.25 35.52
CA ASN A 562 19.51 -5.07 36.90
C ASN A 562 18.00 -5.32 37.12
N TYR A 563 17.28 -5.75 36.10
CA TYR A 563 15.83 -5.93 36.15
C TYR A 563 15.41 -7.38 35.86
N LEU A 564 14.25 -7.75 36.39
CA LEU A 564 13.46 -8.90 35.96
C LEU A 564 12.32 -8.42 35.07
N PHE A 565 12.00 -9.15 34.00
CA PHE A 565 11.00 -8.74 33.03
C PHE A 565 9.84 -9.75 33.01
N ASN A 566 8.60 -9.27 32.92
CA ASN A 566 7.47 -10.16 32.62
C ASN A 566 7.54 -10.73 31.19
N GLU A 567 8.39 -10.19 30.32
CA GLU A 567 8.71 -10.72 28.98
C GLU A 567 9.43 -12.08 29.02
N ASP A 568 9.91 -12.50 30.20
CA ASP A 568 10.58 -13.80 30.39
C ASP A 568 9.64 -14.92 30.82
N ASP A 569 8.35 -14.62 31.01
CA ASP A 569 7.35 -15.60 31.40
C ASP A 569 7.16 -16.65 30.29
N GLU A 570 7.36 -17.93 30.63
CA GLU A 570 7.20 -19.04 29.70
C GLU A 570 5.73 -19.34 29.38
N ALA A 571 4.80 -18.87 30.23
CA ALA A 571 3.36 -19.04 30.06
C ALA A 571 2.72 -18.01 29.11
N LEU A 572 3.50 -17.09 28.53
CA LEU A 572 3.00 -16.13 27.56
C LEU A 572 2.48 -16.80 26.28
N LEU A 573 1.27 -16.44 25.87
CA LEU A 573 0.63 -16.92 24.64
C LEU A 573 1.50 -16.68 23.41
N VAL A 574 2.10 -15.49 23.33
CA VAL A 574 3.11 -15.16 22.32
C VAL A 574 4.43 -15.08 23.04
N ARG A 575 5.30 -16.08 22.80
CA ARG A 575 6.57 -16.22 23.51
C ARG A 575 7.36 -14.90 23.51
N HIS A 576 7.69 -14.43 24.70
CA HIS A 576 8.43 -13.19 24.98
C HIS A 576 7.74 -11.87 24.63
N ILE A 577 6.42 -11.89 24.46
CA ILE A 577 5.60 -10.70 24.26
C ILE A 577 4.43 -10.76 25.25
N PRO A 578 4.39 -9.90 26.29
CA PRO A 578 3.34 -9.89 27.32
C PRO A 578 2.06 -9.24 26.78
N ALA A 579 1.50 -9.85 25.74
CA ALA A 579 0.37 -9.37 24.98
C ALA A 579 -0.86 -10.26 25.19
N GLN A 580 -2.02 -9.62 25.19
CA GLN A 580 -3.31 -10.27 25.29
C GLN A 580 -4.10 -10.05 24.02
N LEU A 581 -4.61 -11.15 23.47
CA LEU A 581 -5.44 -11.10 22.26
C LEU A 581 -6.72 -10.33 22.58
N VAL A 582 -6.96 -9.33 21.77
CA VAL A 582 -8.09 -8.45 21.89
C VAL A 582 -9.15 -8.80 20.85
N LYS A 583 -8.70 -8.96 19.61
CA LYS A 583 -9.54 -9.32 18.48
C LYS A 583 -8.66 -10.06 17.48
N ALA A 584 -9.07 -11.25 17.12
CA ALA A 584 -8.60 -11.88 15.90
C ALA A 584 -9.62 -11.55 14.79
N THR A 585 -9.17 -10.93 13.72
CA THR A 585 -9.83 -11.04 12.41
C THR A 585 -9.13 -12.13 11.61
N GLU A 586 -9.70 -12.50 10.48
CA GLU A 586 -9.00 -13.30 9.47
C GLU A 586 -7.65 -12.63 9.17
N ASP A 587 -7.66 -11.32 8.84
CA ASP A 587 -6.47 -10.60 8.37
C ASP A 587 -5.40 -10.22 9.40
N ALA A 588 -5.71 -10.30 10.68
CA ALA A 588 -4.93 -9.62 11.72
C ALA A 588 -5.36 -10.02 13.13
N ALA A 589 -4.38 -10.33 13.97
CA ALA A 589 -4.59 -10.42 15.41
C ALA A 589 -4.15 -9.10 16.07
N ARG A 590 -5.13 -8.37 16.60
CA ARG A 590 -4.91 -7.16 17.41
C ARG A 590 -4.74 -7.53 18.87
N TYR A 591 -3.76 -6.92 19.50
CA TYR A 591 -3.36 -7.14 20.88
C TYR A 591 -3.30 -5.82 21.65
N VAL A 592 -3.30 -5.95 22.96
CA VAL A 592 -2.70 -4.97 23.86
C VAL A 592 -1.54 -5.64 24.58
N SER A 593 -0.53 -4.86 24.96
CA SER A 593 0.66 -5.38 25.63
C SER A 593 1.02 -4.53 26.83
N MET A 594 1.45 -5.17 27.91
CA MET A 594 2.02 -4.49 29.08
C MET A 594 3.37 -5.11 29.41
N SER A 595 4.45 -4.45 29.00
CA SER A 595 5.81 -4.85 29.37
C SER A 595 6.17 -4.23 30.71
N VAL A 596 6.59 -5.06 31.66
CA VAL A 596 6.95 -4.65 33.02
C VAL A 596 8.35 -5.14 33.36
N ALA A 597 9.16 -4.24 33.92
CA ALA A 597 10.47 -4.54 34.45
C ALA A 597 10.53 -4.13 35.94
N VAL A 598 11.03 -5.02 36.78
CA VAL A 598 11.20 -4.78 38.23
C VAL A 598 12.67 -4.83 38.58
N HIS A 599 13.17 -3.80 39.26
CA HIS A 599 14.56 -3.75 39.67
C HIS A 599 14.84 -4.87 40.68
N ARG A 600 15.92 -5.65 40.48
CA ARG A 600 16.28 -6.83 41.27
C ARG A 600 16.36 -6.58 42.78
N ARG A 601 16.76 -5.38 43.19
CA ARG A 601 16.75 -4.92 44.60
C ARG A 601 15.38 -4.97 45.30
N ASN A 602 14.29 -5.13 44.54
CA ASN A 602 12.91 -5.22 45.04
C ASN A 602 12.31 -6.62 44.85
N VAL A 603 13.13 -7.62 44.58
CA VAL A 603 12.74 -9.03 44.45
C VAL A 603 13.25 -9.77 45.70
N ALA A 604 12.60 -10.86 46.08
CA ALA A 604 13.02 -11.66 47.23
C ALA A 604 14.48 -12.15 47.10
N ASP A 605 15.24 -12.12 48.21
CA ASP A 605 16.59 -12.69 48.28
C ASP A 605 16.58 -14.23 48.29
N PHE A 606 17.65 -14.78 47.70
CA PHE A 606 17.80 -16.11 47.12
C PHE A 606 17.97 -17.30 48.10
N ASP A 607 17.66 -18.49 47.58
CA ASP A 607 18.35 -19.75 47.85
C ASP A 607 19.80 -19.76 47.29
N HIS A 608 20.67 -20.64 47.80
CA HIS A 608 22.14 -20.62 47.59
C HIS A 608 22.65 -20.73 46.12
N ALA A 609 21.77 -20.75 45.11
CA ALA A 609 22.09 -20.90 43.69
C ALA A 609 22.02 -19.61 42.83
N GLY A 610 21.51 -18.48 43.37
CA GLY A 610 21.63 -17.16 42.72
C GLY A 610 20.72 -16.89 41.50
N SER A 611 19.71 -17.74 41.23
CA SER A 611 18.67 -17.46 40.24
C SER A 611 17.43 -16.84 40.91
N ALA A 612 17.01 -15.65 40.49
CA ALA A 612 15.80 -15.02 41.03
C ALA A 612 14.56 -15.68 40.40
N ASP A 613 13.60 -16.12 41.23
CA ASP A 613 12.39 -16.75 40.72
C ASP A 613 11.43 -15.69 40.14
N HIS A 614 11.22 -15.79 38.83
CA HIS A 614 10.32 -14.94 38.06
C HIS A 614 8.89 -14.97 38.63
N PHE A 615 8.41 -16.15 39.08
CA PHE A 615 7.05 -16.35 39.56
C PHE A 615 6.77 -15.66 40.91
N ASP A 616 7.82 -15.41 41.69
CA ASP A 616 7.73 -14.72 42.97
C ASP A 616 7.50 -13.21 42.79
N CYS A 617 7.85 -12.66 41.63
CA CYS A 617 7.65 -11.25 41.28
C CYS A 617 6.41 -11.05 40.39
N PHE A 618 6.20 -11.93 39.41
CA PHE A 618 5.06 -11.95 38.50
C PHE A 618 4.25 -13.23 38.72
N PRO A 619 3.33 -13.25 39.70
CA PRO A 619 2.61 -14.47 40.05
C PRO A 619 1.66 -14.93 38.94
N LEU A 620 1.22 -14.01 38.08
CA LEU A 620 0.34 -14.28 36.95
C LEU A 620 0.80 -13.47 35.73
N PRO A 621 0.65 -14.05 34.51
CA PRO A 621 0.80 -13.29 33.28
C PRO A 621 -0.22 -12.14 33.24
N GLY A 622 0.13 -11.03 32.58
CA GLY A 622 -0.80 -9.92 32.39
C GLY A 622 -2.08 -10.37 31.65
N PHE A 623 -3.25 -9.96 32.13
CA PHE A 623 -4.54 -10.47 31.66
C PHE A 623 -5.57 -9.35 31.44
N LEU A 624 -6.57 -9.61 30.60
CA LEU A 624 -7.67 -8.68 30.34
C LEU A 624 -8.82 -8.85 31.33
N THR A 625 -9.27 -7.74 31.90
CA THR A 625 -10.44 -7.66 32.78
C THR A 625 -11.34 -6.47 32.40
N CYS A 626 -12.53 -6.40 33.02
CA CYS A 626 -13.47 -5.27 32.89
C CYS A 626 -13.80 -4.92 31.42
N LYS A 627 -14.06 -5.95 30.59
CA LYS A 627 -14.40 -5.79 29.16
C LYS A 627 -15.74 -5.08 28.98
N SER A 628 -15.83 -4.17 28.00
CA SER A 628 -17.09 -3.51 27.65
C SER A 628 -18.07 -4.48 26.99
N ALA A 629 -19.29 -4.56 27.52
CA ALA A 629 -20.36 -5.42 26.97
C ALA A 629 -20.81 -5.00 25.55
N ARG A 630 -20.57 -3.74 25.13
CA ARG A 630 -21.07 -3.20 23.86
C ARG A 630 -20.19 -3.54 22.65
N LYS A 631 -18.88 -3.71 22.86
CA LYS A 631 -17.90 -3.76 21.77
C LYS A 631 -17.26 -5.14 21.58
N ASN A 632 -17.86 -6.19 22.15
CA ASN A 632 -17.29 -7.53 22.13
C ASN A 632 -17.52 -8.33 20.84
N GLU A 633 -18.39 -7.89 19.90
CA GLU A 633 -18.77 -8.77 18.78
C GLU A 633 -18.65 -8.18 17.36
N LEU A 634 -18.81 -6.85 17.13
CA LEU A 634 -18.96 -6.33 15.76
C LEU A 634 -18.26 -4.99 15.45
N ALA A 635 -17.56 -4.36 16.40
CA ALA A 635 -16.97 -3.01 16.21
C ALA A 635 -15.42 -3.02 16.29
N PRO A 636 -14.71 -2.17 15.54
CA PRO A 636 -13.24 -2.22 15.37
C PRO A 636 -12.41 -1.74 16.59
N SER A 637 -13.02 -1.30 17.69
CA SER A 637 -12.30 -0.73 18.84
C SER A 637 -12.52 -1.54 20.11
N PHE A 638 -11.46 -2.12 20.65
CA PHE A 638 -11.45 -2.81 21.95
C PHE A 638 -11.49 -1.84 23.11
N LYS A 639 -12.25 -2.21 24.15
CA LYS A 639 -12.42 -1.41 25.37
C LYS A 639 -12.41 -2.32 26.60
N ALA A 640 -11.29 -2.36 27.31
CA ALA A 640 -11.11 -3.11 28.56
C ALA A 640 -9.93 -2.57 29.38
N ILE A 641 -9.61 -3.25 30.48
CA ILE A 641 -8.47 -2.94 31.34
C ILE A 641 -7.54 -4.15 31.35
N MET A 642 -6.26 -3.94 31.05
CA MET A 642 -5.21 -4.95 31.22
C MET A 642 -4.64 -4.83 32.64
N ALA A 643 -4.55 -5.95 33.36
CA ALA A 643 -4.02 -6.01 34.70
C ALA A 643 -2.72 -6.82 34.74
N GLN A 644 -1.72 -6.34 35.49
CA GLN A 644 -0.52 -7.08 35.84
C GLN A 644 -0.30 -6.98 37.35
N GLU A 645 -0.26 -8.13 38.02
CA GLU A 645 0.13 -8.23 39.42
C GLU A 645 1.66 -8.21 39.52
N VAL A 646 2.18 -7.41 40.46
CA VAL A 646 3.61 -7.29 40.75
C VAL A 646 3.82 -7.37 42.25
N ILE A 647 4.62 -8.32 42.69
CA ILE A 647 5.00 -8.48 44.09
C ILE A 647 6.41 -7.93 44.28
N LEU A 648 6.55 -6.95 45.17
CA LEU A 648 7.81 -6.30 45.49
C LEU A 648 8.21 -6.65 46.92
N ARG A 649 9.46 -7.04 47.15
CA ARG A 649 10.01 -7.30 48.48
C ARG A 649 11.23 -6.39 48.72
N ARG A 650 11.19 -5.59 49.78
CA ARG A 650 12.31 -4.71 50.18
C ARG A 650 12.39 -4.63 51.69
N GLY A 651 13.55 -4.93 52.26
CA GLY A 651 13.77 -4.89 53.71
C GLY A 651 12.86 -5.86 54.49
N GLY A 652 12.67 -7.08 53.96
CA GLY A 652 11.89 -8.14 54.61
C GLY A 652 10.38 -7.95 54.61
N ARG A 653 9.86 -6.98 53.85
CA ARG A 653 8.43 -6.68 53.78
C ARG A 653 7.94 -6.67 52.34
N THR A 654 6.66 -6.99 52.16
CA THR A 654 6.04 -7.22 50.84
C THR A 654 5.05 -6.11 50.49
N VAL A 655 5.07 -5.71 49.22
CA VAL A 655 4.11 -4.81 48.58
C VAL A 655 3.48 -5.52 47.40
N ASP A 656 2.15 -5.58 47.42
CA ASP A 656 1.36 -6.01 46.28
C ASP A 656 0.98 -4.78 45.45
N LEU A 657 1.49 -4.71 44.24
CA LEU A 657 1.20 -3.63 43.28
C LEU A 657 0.37 -4.19 42.14
N LEU A 658 -0.80 -3.59 41.90
CA LEU A 658 -1.63 -3.91 40.75
C LEU A 658 -1.51 -2.79 39.71
N LEU A 659 -0.93 -3.13 38.55
CA LEU A 659 -0.78 -2.23 37.41
C LEU A 659 -1.97 -2.40 36.46
N LEU A 660 -2.63 -1.30 36.10
CA LEU A 660 -3.87 -1.29 35.31
C LEU A 660 -3.72 -0.41 34.06
N GLY A 661 -3.52 -1.03 32.91
CA GLY A 661 -3.52 -0.37 31.60
C GLY A 661 -4.96 -0.25 31.09
N ALA A 662 -5.53 0.96 31.08
CA ALA A 662 -6.94 1.15 30.74
C ALA A 662 -7.14 1.65 29.30
N ASN A 663 -8.16 1.12 28.64
CA ASN A 663 -8.75 1.67 27.42
C ASN A 663 -10.28 1.65 27.59
N LEU A 664 -10.81 2.71 28.23
CA LEU A 664 -12.19 2.76 28.71
C LEU A 664 -13.20 3.06 27.60
N ASP A 665 -14.45 2.59 27.73
CA ASP A 665 -15.45 2.81 26.68
C ASP A 665 -15.77 4.30 26.47
N THR A 666 -16.03 4.64 25.21
CA THR A 666 -16.51 5.96 24.80
C THR A 666 -17.93 6.28 25.27
N ASN A 667 -18.73 5.26 25.61
CA ASN A 667 -20.08 5.41 26.11
C ASN A 667 -20.11 5.38 27.64
N ASP A 668 -20.74 6.39 28.25
CA ASP A 668 -20.77 6.56 29.70
C ASP A 668 -21.36 5.38 30.47
N LYS A 669 -22.44 4.76 29.97
CA LYS A 669 -23.08 3.62 30.65
C LYS A 669 -22.19 2.38 30.62
N ALA A 670 -21.61 2.07 29.47
CA ALA A 670 -20.68 0.96 29.33
C ALA A 670 -19.42 1.18 30.19
N ARG A 671 -18.85 2.39 30.14
CA ARG A 671 -17.69 2.77 30.94
C ARG A 671 -17.97 2.70 32.44
N LEU A 672 -19.14 3.14 32.90
CA LEU A 672 -19.54 3.00 34.31
C LEU A 672 -19.55 1.53 34.75
N GLY A 673 -20.13 0.63 33.94
CA GLY A 673 -20.11 -0.81 34.23
C GLY A 673 -18.69 -1.41 34.27
N GLN A 674 -17.74 -0.87 33.49
CA GLN A 674 -16.33 -1.23 33.61
C GLN A 674 -15.76 -0.81 34.97
N LEU A 675 -16.04 0.42 35.44
CA LEU A 675 -15.55 0.93 36.72
C LEU A 675 -16.17 0.21 37.93
N GLU A 676 -17.45 -0.15 37.87
CA GLU A 676 -18.11 -0.98 38.90
C GLU A 676 -17.52 -2.40 38.94
N SER A 677 -17.14 -2.94 37.79
CA SER A 677 -16.42 -4.22 37.72
C SER A 677 -15.00 -4.09 38.27
N LEU A 678 -14.32 -2.98 37.97
CA LEU A 678 -12.98 -2.70 38.48
C LEU A 678 -12.97 -2.57 40.00
N GLU A 679 -13.94 -1.87 40.59
CA GLU A 679 -14.08 -1.77 42.06
C GLU A 679 -14.16 -3.15 42.71
N ARG A 680 -14.98 -4.06 42.16
CA ARG A 680 -15.07 -5.45 42.65
C ARG A 680 -13.76 -6.21 42.53
N VAL A 681 -12.99 -5.97 41.46
CA VAL A 681 -11.66 -6.57 41.27
C VAL A 681 -10.69 -6.04 42.31
N LEU A 682 -10.64 -4.72 42.54
CA LEU A 682 -9.78 -4.06 43.51
C LEU A 682 -10.07 -4.53 44.94
N ASP A 683 -11.35 -4.61 45.32
CA ASP A 683 -11.79 -5.09 46.64
C ASP A 683 -11.40 -6.55 46.88
N ARG A 684 -11.50 -7.41 45.85
CA ARG A 684 -11.08 -8.82 45.95
C ARG A 684 -9.58 -8.93 46.18
N HIS A 685 -8.78 -8.17 45.43
CA HIS A 685 -7.32 -8.18 45.59
C HIS A 685 -6.93 -7.68 46.99
N LYS A 686 -7.57 -6.61 47.48
CA LYS A 686 -7.28 -6.09 48.83
C LYS A 686 -7.58 -7.09 49.94
N ARG A 687 -8.71 -7.81 49.89
CA ARG A 687 -9.11 -8.76 50.94
C ARG A 687 -8.20 -9.99 51.03
N GLY A 688 -7.56 -10.38 49.94
CA GLY A 688 -6.73 -11.58 49.87
C GLY A 688 -5.28 -11.40 50.31
N ARG A 689 -4.84 -10.17 50.64
CA ARG A 689 -3.42 -9.85 50.84
C ARG A 689 -3.14 -9.46 52.30
N GLN A 690 -2.06 -10.02 52.86
CA GLN A 690 -1.58 -9.70 54.21
C GLN A 690 -0.60 -8.50 54.24
N GLY A 691 -0.14 -8.02 53.08
CA GLY A 691 0.86 -6.93 52.93
C GLY A 691 0.27 -5.55 52.63
N ARG A 692 1.15 -4.60 52.27
CA ARG A 692 0.70 -3.30 51.72
C ARG A 692 0.24 -3.50 50.28
N PHE A 693 -0.87 -2.90 49.92
CA PHE A 693 -1.49 -3.02 48.60
C PHE A 693 -1.71 -1.64 47.99
N SER A 694 -1.38 -1.49 46.71
CA SER A 694 -1.68 -0.30 45.91
C SER A 694 -2.05 -0.68 44.48
N ALA A 695 -2.85 0.16 43.84
CA ALA A 695 -3.19 -0.02 42.43
C ALA A 695 -3.00 1.30 41.67
N LEU A 696 -2.36 1.20 40.51
CA LEU A 696 -2.07 2.33 39.62
C LEU A 696 -2.73 2.08 38.28
N MET A 697 -3.49 3.04 37.80
CA MET A 697 -4.18 2.97 36.52
C MET A 697 -3.70 4.06 35.57
N TRP A 698 -3.42 3.73 34.32
CA TRP A 698 -3.05 4.71 33.29
C TRP A 698 -3.45 4.23 31.88
N GLY A 699 -3.54 5.16 30.93
CA GLY A 699 -3.98 4.91 29.55
C GLY A 699 -5.24 5.69 29.18
N ASP A 700 -5.91 5.29 28.09
CA ASP A 700 -6.99 6.04 27.46
C ASP A 700 -8.32 5.97 28.25
N PHE A 701 -8.61 7.01 29.03
CA PHE A 701 -9.86 7.09 29.82
C PHE A 701 -11.05 7.66 29.02
N ASN A 702 -10.82 8.05 27.76
CA ASN A 702 -11.80 8.66 26.86
C ASN A 702 -12.47 9.92 27.43
N ASN A 703 -11.71 10.73 28.15
CA ASN A 703 -12.08 12.09 28.53
C ASN A 703 -11.80 13.07 27.38
N ARG A 704 -12.55 14.18 27.35
CA ARG A 704 -12.48 15.21 26.30
C ARG A 704 -12.56 16.60 26.91
N LEU A 705 -11.98 17.58 26.23
CA LEU A 705 -12.12 18.98 26.60
C LEU A 705 -13.53 19.48 26.22
N VAL A 706 -14.25 20.04 27.21
CA VAL A 706 -15.56 20.65 26.98
C VAL A 706 -15.37 21.95 26.21
N ALA A 707 -16.21 22.23 25.21
CA ALA A 707 -16.25 23.55 24.60
C ALA A 707 -16.93 24.52 25.57
N PHE A 708 -16.12 25.21 26.37
CA PHE A 708 -16.56 26.09 27.44
C PHE A 708 -17.04 27.46 26.93
N GLU A 709 -17.84 28.16 27.72
CA GLU A 709 -18.49 29.44 27.37
C GLU A 709 -17.49 30.50 26.87
N GLU A 710 -16.30 30.58 27.47
CA GLU A 710 -15.26 31.55 27.10
C GLU A 710 -14.73 31.37 25.67
N MET A 711 -15.05 30.26 24.99
CA MET A 711 -14.70 30.05 23.57
C MET A 711 -15.67 30.69 22.58
N LYS A 712 -16.74 31.35 23.04
CA LYS A 712 -17.81 31.86 22.16
C LYS A 712 -17.31 32.79 21.05
N ASP A 713 -16.32 33.63 21.34
CA ASP A 713 -15.71 34.56 20.38
C ASP A 713 -14.63 33.92 19.50
N HIS A 714 -14.31 32.66 19.76
CA HIS A 714 -13.27 31.86 19.11
C HIS A 714 -13.83 30.78 18.18
N VAL A 715 -15.14 30.79 17.95
CA VAL A 715 -15.83 29.82 17.09
C VAL A 715 -16.84 30.50 16.17
N VAL A 716 -17.09 29.87 15.03
CA VAL A 716 -18.14 30.26 14.09
C VAL A 716 -19.14 29.13 13.94
N ARG A 717 -20.43 29.48 13.98
CA ARG A 717 -21.51 28.53 13.73
C ARG A 717 -21.70 28.35 12.22
N LYS A 718 -21.56 27.11 11.74
CA LYS A 718 -21.81 26.73 10.34
C LYS A 718 -22.92 25.69 10.31
N GLY A 719 -24.16 26.15 10.12
CA GLY A 719 -25.36 25.33 10.26
C GLY A 719 -25.57 24.85 11.70
N ASN A 720 -25.70 23.54 11.89
CA ASN A 720 -25.85 22.90 13.20
C ASN A 720 -24.50 22.53 13.85
N LYS A 721 -23.38 23.03 13.33
CA LYS A 721 -22.04 22.73 13.83
C LYS A 721 -21.31 24.01 14.21
N TYR A 722 -20.39 23.89 15.16
CA TYR A 722 -19.47 24.94 15.54
C TYR A 722 -18.07 24.60 15.03
N ARG A 723 -17.35 25.62 14.55
CA ARG A 723 -15.98 25.49 14.05
C ARG A 723 -15.06 26.49 14.76
N ILE A 724 -13.91 26.03 15.23
CA ILE A 724 -12.87 26.87 15.81
C ILE A 724 -12.24 27.75 14.71
N THR A 725 -12.16 29.06 14.96
CA THR A 725 -11.52 30.05 14.06
C THR A 725 -9.99 29.95 14.12
N ASP A 726 -9.27 30.65 13.23
CA ASP A 726 -7.81 30.76 13.34
C ASP A 726 -7.39 31.43 14.66
N SER A 727 -8.10 32.49 15.06
CA SER A 727 -7.89 33.15 16.36
C SER A 727 -8.17 32.22 17.55
N GLY A 728 -9.17 31.34 17.44
CA GLY A 728 -9.47 30.34 18.46
C GLY A 728 -8.43 29.24 18.55
N ALA A 729 -7.91 28.78 17.40
CA ALA A 729 -6.82 27.82 17.37
C ALA A 729 -5.54 28.43 17.99
N GLN A 730 -5.22 29.68 17.65
CA GLN A 730 -4.09 30.40 18.24
C GLN A 730 -4.25 30.57 19.76
N PHE A 731 -5.45 30.97 20.21
CA PHE A 731 -5.76 31.09 21.63
C PHE A 731 -5.49 29.77 22.39
N LEU A 732 -5.95 28.64 21.85
CA LEU A 732 -5.72 27.33 22.47
C LEU A 732 -4.23 26.95 22.48
N VAL A 733 -3.49 27.22 21.39
CA VAL A 733 -2.03 27.00 21.35
C VAL A 733 -1.31 27.85 22.39
N ASP A 734 -1.71 29.11 22.56
CA ASP A 734 -1.13 30.00 23.57
C ASP A 734 -1.44 29.50 24.99
N CYS A 735 -2.63 28.94 25.22
CA CYS A 735 -2.93 28.24 26.47
C CYS A 735 -2.05 27.00 26.66
N PHE A 736 -1.74 26.24 25.60
CA PHE A 736 -0.90 25.04 25.69
C PHE A 736 0.57 25.36 25.98
N ARG A 737 1.08 26.50 25.53
CA ARG A 737 2.46 26.94 25.77
C ARG A 737 2.71 27.33 27.23
N ASP A 738 1.68 27.83 27.92
CA ASP A 738 1.78 28.25 29.32
C ASP A 738 1.32 27.12 30.27
N PRO A 739 2.20 26.60 31.16
CA PRO A 739 1.83 25.61 32.17
C PRO A 739 0.64 26.00 33.06
N ALA A 740 0.50 27.28 33.43
CA ALA A 740 -0.59 27.75 34.27
C ALA A 740 -1.93 27.69 33.51
N ARG A 741 -1.95 28.19 32.27
CA ARG A 741 -3.15 28.13 31.41
C ARG A 741 -3.51 26.71 30.99
N ARG A 742 -2.53 25.81 30.83
CA ARG A 742 -2.80 24.37 30.66
C ARG A 742 -3.55 23.80 31.84
N ARG A 743 -3.17 24.17 33.07
CA ARG A 743 -3.87 23.75 34.28
C ARG A 743 -5.28 24.30 34.34
N GLU A 744 -5.51 25.55 33.96
CA GLU A 744 -6.86 26.11 33.81
C GLU A 744 -7.70 25.34 32.79
N LEU A 745 -7.14 25.02 31.62
CA LEU A 745 -7.80 24.21 30.60
C LEU A 745 -8.08 22.78 31.09
N LEU A 746 -7.20 22.18 31.87
CA LEU A 746 -7.43 20.85 32.45
C LEU A 746 -8.65 20.84 33.38
N GLN A 747 -8.97 21.96 34.04
CA GLN A 747 -10.23 22.09 34.80
C GLN A 747 -11.48 22.17 33.91
N LYS A 748 -11.32 22.33 32.60
CA LYS A 748 -12.39 22.24 31.59
C LYS A 748 -12.50 20.83 30.97
N ASP A 749 -11.74 19.86 31.48
CA ASP A 749 -11.85 18.46 31.06
C ASP A 749 -13.17 17.84 31.56
N SER A 750 -13.80 17.02 30.72
CA SER A 750 -15.05 16.31 31.03
C SER A 750 -15.02 15.44 32.31
N LEU A 751 -13.84 15.15 32.84
CA LEU A 751 -13.64 14.43 34.10
C LEU A 751 -13.94 15.29 35.34
N VAL A 752 -13.84 16.61 35.24
CA VAL A 752 -13.99 17.52 36.39
C VAL A 752 -14.86 18.75 36.12
N TYR A 753 -15.13 19.08 34.86
CA TYR A 753 -15.78 20.32 34.50
C TYR A 753 -17.25 20.38 34.94
N GLU A 754 -17.56 21.40 35.73
CA GLU A 754 -18.90 21.83 36.09
C GLU A 754 -19.04 23.32 35.73
N GLY A 755 -19.90 23.64 34.78
CA GLY A 755 -19.98 24.99 34.22
C GLY A 755 -20.89 25.07 33.00
N ARG A 756 -20.82 26.15 32.22
CA ARG A 756 -21.62 26.32 31.00
C ARG A 756 -20.82 25.98 29.76
N ASP A 757 -21.40 25.18 28.87
CA ASP A 757 -20.83 25.00 27.54
C ASP A 757 -20.97 26.27 26.69
N LEU A 758 -20.40 26.23 25.49
CA LEU A 758 -20.46 27.29 24.49
C LEU A 758 -21.89 27.70 24.09
N ALA A 759 -22.87 26.80 24.24
CA ALA A 759 -24.27 27.08 23.99
C ALA A 759 -24.99 27.66 25.24
N GLY A 760 -24.26 27.90 26.34
CA GLY A 760 -24.78 28.40 27.61
C GLY A 760 -25.47 27.33 28.46
N ARG A 761 -25.38 26.04 28.08
CA ARG A 761 -26.02 24.94 28.79
C ARG A 761 -25.17 24.49 29.98
N GLN A 762 -25.82 24.29 31.11
CA GLN A 762 -25.14 23.78 32.30
C GLN A 762 -24.67 22.33 32.05
N CYS A 763 -23.37 22.12 32.15
CA CYS A 763 -22.70 20.83 32.19
C CYS A 763 -22.66 20.34 33.63
N ALA A 764 -23.17 19.15 33.87
CA ALA A 764 -23.03 18.43 35.14
C ALA A 764 -22.02 17.30 34.98
N LEU A 765 -21.32 16.96 36.06
CA LEU A 765 -20.38 15.86 36.08
C LEU A 765 -21.09 14.51 35.84
N PRO A 766 -20.74 13.76 34.78
CA PRO A 766 -21.36 12.46 34.52
C PRO A 766 -21.09 11.46 35.67
N PRO A 767 -22.04 10.56 36.01
CA PRO A 767 -21.87 9.58 37.09
C PRO A 767 -20.62 8.71 36.94
N VAL A 768 -20.23 8.41 35.70
CA VAL A 768 -19.01 7.65 35.39
C VAL A 768 -17.73 8.40 35.77
N CYS A 769 -17.69 9.72 35.57
CA CYS A 769 -16.56 10.55 35.96
C CYS A 769 -16.49 10.67 37.49
N ALA A 770 -17.65 10.83 38.15
CA ALA A 770 -17.75 10.82 39.62
C ALA A 770 -17.25 9.49 40.21
N LYS A 771 -17.66 8.35 39.65
CA LYS A 771 -17.21 7.02 40.08
C LYS A 771 -15.70 6.81 39.87
N LEU A 772 -15.15 7.27 38.75
CA LEU A 772 -13.72 7.21 38.49
C LEU A 772 -12.93 7.98 39.57
N ARG A 773 -13.37 9.21 39.89
CA ARG A 773 -12.76 10.06 40.92
C ARG A 773 -12.97 9.56 42.34
N SER A 774 -14.07 8.84 42.61
CA SER A 774 -14.26 8.21 43.93
C SER A 774 -13.32 7.03 44.14
N LEU A 775 -12.97 6.31 43.07
CA LEU A 775 -12.03 5.18 43.14
C LEU A 775 -10.57 5.63 43.14
N PHE A 776 -10.22 6.61 42.30
CA PHE A 776 -8.84 7.02 42.06
C PHE A 776 -8.61 8.51 42.33
N ALA A 777 -7.46 8.84 42.90
CA ALA A 777 -6.88 10.18 42.86
C ALA A 777 -6.25 10.38 41.48
N MET A 778 -6.79 11.34 40.73
CA MET A 778 -6.51 11.49 39.31
C MET A 778 -5.44 12.55 39.06
N ALA A 779 -4.73 12.47 37.93
CA ALA A 779 -3.71 13.45 37.55
C ALA A 779 -4.22 14.90 37.50
N VAL A 780 -5.50 15.11 37.17
CA VAL A 780 -6.16 16.44 37.19
C VAL A 780 -6.26 17.06 38.59
N GLU A 781 -6.13 16.26 39.64
CA GLU A 781 -6.15 16.70 41.04
C GLU A 781 -4.73 16.86 41.62
N ALA A 782 -3.71 16.45 40.87
CA ALA A 782 -2.32 16.48 41.32
C ALA A 782 -1.68 17.85 41.07
N ASP A 783 -0.87 18.31 42.01
CA ASP A 783 -0.05 19.52 41.84
C ASP A 783 1.25 19.20 41.09
N VAL A 784 1.11 18.80 39.83
CA VAL A 784 2.23 18.56 38.91
C VAL A 784 2.06 19.42 37.65
N PRO A 785 3.15 19.74 36.92
CA PRO A 785 3.04 20.39 35.63
C PRO A 785 2.13 19.58 34.70
N VAL A 786 1.16 20.26 34.08
CA VAL A 786 0.22 19.61 33.14
C VAL A 786 0.90 19.48 31.78
N PRO A 787 0.96 18.29 31.16
CA PRO A 787 1.60 18.11 29.86
C PRO A 787 0.76 18.71 28.73
N TRP A 788 1.30 18.66 27.51
CA TRP A 788 0.50 19.00 26.34
C TRP A 788 -0.67 18.02 26.18
N PRO A 789 -1.78 18.40 25.52
CA PRO A 789 -2.85 17.46 25.22
C PRO A 789 -2.30 16.29 24.37
N SER A 790 -2.52 15.05 24.79
CA SER A 790 -2.03 13.87 24.05
C SER A 790 -2.93 13.48 22.88
N TYR A 791 -4.20 13.91 22.88
CA TYR A 791 -5.19 13.50 21.89
C TYR A 791 -5.14 14.33 20.60
N LYS A 792 -5.15 13.63 19.48
CA LYS A 792 -5.46 14.08 18.11
C LYS A 792 -4.52 15.12 17.50
N VAL A 793 -3.24 14.82 17.54
CA VAL A 793 -2.19 15.56 16.80
C VAL A 793 -2.15 15.11 15.34
N GLN A 794 -1.70 15.94 14.42
CA GLN A 794 -1.51 15.52 13.03
C GLN A 794 -0.43 14.43 12.96
N PRO A 795 -0.73 13.23 12.41
CA PRO A 795 0.27 12.18 12.26
C PRO A 795 1.45 12.65 11.40
N LEU A 796 2.66 12.26 11.78
CA LEU A 796 3.88 12.63 11.04
C LEU A 796 3.82 12.22 9.56
N GLU A 797 3.30 11.02 9.28
CA GLU A 797 3.12 10.52 7.91
C GLU A 797 2.16 11.37 7.07
N SER A 798 1.18 12.04 7.70
CA SER A 798 0.26 12.95 7.01
C SER A 798 0.97 14.25 6.61
N VAL A 799 1.86 14.75 7.48
CA VAL A 799 2.71 15.91 7.14
C VAL A 799 3.66 15.55 6.00
N MET A 800 4.33 14.40 6.11
CA MET A 800 5.23 13.91 5.08
C MET A 800 4.52 13.63 3.77
N SER A 801 3.32 13.06 3.80
CA SER A 801 2.49 12.82 2.61
C SER A 801 2.17 14.11 1.88
N ARG A 802 1.74 15.14 2.62
CA ARG A 802 1.45 16.47 2.07
C ARG A 802 2.68 17.10 1.44
N GLN A 803 3.83 17.00 2.10
CA GLN A 803 5.10 17.53 1.59
C GLN A 803 5.57 16.75 0.35
N LEU A 804 5.53 15.43 0.39
CA LEU A 804 5.96 14.56 -0.70
C LEU A 804 4.93 14.43 -1.81
N GLY A 805 3.75 15.06 -1.71
CA GLY A 805 2.72 15.02 -2.75
C GLY A 805 2.17 13.62 -3.04
N CYS A 806 2.32 12.68 -2.11
CA CYS A 806 1.93 11.27 -2.25
C CYS A 806 1.41 10.72 -0.93
N ARG A 807 0.65 9.60 -0.96
CA ARG A 807 0.17 8.96 0.28
C ARG A 807 1.23 8.06 0.88
N LEU A 808 1.72 8.44 2.06
CA LEU A 808 2.71 7.70 2.83
C LEU A 808 2.11 7.18 4.13
N GLU A 809 2.59 6.00 4.53
CA GLU A 809 2.34 5.43 5.85
C GLU A 809 3.69 5.12 6.51
N LEU A 810 3.89 5.63 7.71
CA LEU A 810 4.97 5.18 8.58
C LEU A 810 4.55 3.85 9.18
N ARG A 811 5.38 2.81 9.05
CA ARG A 811 5.12 1.52 9.73
C ARG A 811 5.68 1.47 11.14
N ASP A 812 6.59 2.39 11.47
CA ASP A 812 7.25 2.43 12.75
C ASP A 812 6.95 3.76 13.46
N VAL A 813 6.84 3.72 14.79
CA VAL A 813 6.86 4.90 15.66
C VAL A 813 8.27 5.45 15.67
N VAL A 814 8.44 6.75 15.42
CA VAL A 814 9.78 7.33 15.20
C VAL A 814 10.09 8.45 16.19
N HIS A 815 11.39 8.62 16.45
CA HIS A 815 11.92 9.78 17.15
C HIS A 815 12.30 10.88 16.16
N THR A 816 11.63 12.04 16.20
CA THR A 816 11.79 13.12 15.21
C THR A 816 13.19 13.70 15.13
N ARG A 817 13.93 13.85 16.23
CA ARG A 817 15.36 14.25 16.18
C ARG A 817 16.28 13.18 15.59
N GLY A 818 15.87 11.90 15.66
CA GLY A 818 16.60 10.78 15.09
C GLY A 818 16.43 10.66 13.58
N LEU A 819 15.41 11.30 13.00
CA LEU A 819 15.18 11.32 11.57
C LEU A 819 16.30 12.09 10.88
N LYS A 820 17.05 11.40 10.05
CA LYS A 820 17.97 12.05 9.12
C LYS A 820 17.10 12.65 8.03
N ILE A 821 17.25 13.94 7.75
CA ILE A 821 16.58 14.55 6.60
C ILE A 821 17.69 14.83 5.59
N PRO A 822 17.83 13.99 4.55
CA PRO A 822 18.79 14.26 3.51
C PRO A 822 18.30 15.45 2.71
N ARG A 823 19.26 16.22 2.18
CA ARG A 823 18.95 17.15 1.10
C ARG A 823 18.41 16.33 -0.06
N ALA A 824 17.29 16.76 -0.60
CA ALA A 824 16.62 16.07 -1.68
C ALA A 824 17.59 15.73 -2.81
N ARG A 825 17.64 14.45 -3.15
CA ARG A 825 18.09 14.01 -4.47
C ARG A 825 16.84 13.74 -5.27
N THR A 826 16.57 14.58 -6.27
CA THR A 826 15.85 14.07 -7.43
C THR A 826 16.80 13.05 -8.06
N PRO A 827 16.42 11.78 -8.26
CA PRO A 827 17.24 10.85 -9.02
C PRO A 827 17.41 11.47 -10.41
N SER A 828 18.59 12.01 -10.69
CA SER A 828 19.01 12.30 -12.05
C SER A 828 19.41 10.94 -12.60
N TRP A 829 18.71 10.37 -13.57
CA TRP A 829 19.06 9.04 -14.11
C TRP A 829 20.41 9.02 -14.89
N GLU A 830 21.38 9.81 -14.46
CA GLU A 830 22.78 9.81 -14.85
C GLU A 830 23.53 8.69 -14.14
N GLY A 831 24.55 8.15 -14.81
CA GLY A 831 25.76 7.77 -14.09
C GLY A 831 25.60 6.81 -12.91
N LYS A 832 25.87 7.41 -11.76
CA LYS A 832 25.90 6.84 -10.42
C LYS A 832 24.51 6.37 -9.94
N ASP A 833 23.45 7.05 -10.36
CA ASP A 833 22.10 6.82 -9.84
C ASP A 833 21.52 5.49 -10.37
N LEU A 834 21.95 5.03 -11.56
CA LEU A 834 21.60 3.69 -12.08
C LEU A 834 22.27 2.55 -11.29
N CYS A 835 23.54 2.71 -10.91
CA CYS A 835 24.23 1.71 -10.10
C CYS A 835 23.58 1.62 -8.71
N ASP A 836 23.26 2.77 -8.12
CA ASP A 836 22.57 2.84 -6.84
C ASP A 836 21.17 2.17 -6.92
N ALA A 837 20.39 2.48 -7.95
CA ALA A 837 19.03 1.98 -8.13
C ALA A 837 18.95 0.45 -8.34
N TYR A 838 19.87 -0.15 -9.11
CA TYR A 838 19.82 -1.58 -9.42
C TYR A 838 20.71 -2.41 -8.48
N PHE A 839 21.96 -2.00 -8.24
CA PHE A 839 22.96 -2.87 -7.62
C PHE A 839 23.24 -2.54 -6.16
N ASN A 840 22.86 -1.36 -5.66
CA ASN A 840 23.01 -1.01 -4.24
C ASN A 840 21.71 -1.13 -3.45
N TRP A 841 20.63 -1.61 -4.07
CA TRP A 841 19.40 -1.93 -3.37
C TRP A 841 19.65 -2.99 -2.29
N ARG A 842 19.29 -2.66 -1.04
CA ARG A 842 19.40 -3.57 0.10
C ARG A 842 18.04 -4.00 0.62
N ARG A 843 17.86 -5.31 0.79
CA ARG A 843 16.72 -5.92 1.51
C ARG A 843 17.28 -6.83 2.59
N ASP A 844 16.91 -6.59 3.85
CA ASP A 844 17.42 -7.32 5.02
C ASP A 844 18.96 -7.40 5.08
N LYS A 845 19.63 -6.28 4.76
CA LYS A 845 21.10 -6.15 4.64
C LYS A 845 21.75 -6.96 3.50
N LYS A 846 20.98 -7.65 2.67
CA LYS A 846 21.45 -8.35 1.47
C LYS A 846 21.29 -7.46 0.23
N MET A 847 22.16 -7.62 -0.76
CA MET A 847 22.04 -6.97 -2.07
C MET A 847 21.51 -7.99 -3.09
N PRO A 848 20.18 -8.20 -3.17
CA PRO A 848 19.62 -9.30 -3.96
C PRO A 848 20.05 -9.24 -5.42
N GLN A 849 20.19 -8.04 -6.01
CA GLN A 849 20.59 -7.87 -7.41
C GLN A 849 22.05 -8.21 -7.69
N ARG A 850 22.89 -8.28 -6.66
CA ARG A 850 24.28 -8.69 -6.81
C ARG A 850 24.44 -10.20 -6.69
N SER A 851 23.46 -10.95 -6.21
CA SER A 851 23.59 -12.39 -6.01
C SER A 851 23.07 -13.17 -7.23
N LEU A 852 23.94 -13.91 -7.91
CA LEU A 852 23.54 -14.86 -8.93
C LEU A 852 22.85 -16.06 -8.26
N ARG A 853 21.72 -16.49 -8.80
CA ARG A 853 20.94 -17.62 -8.32
C ARG A 853 21.26 -18.86 -9.14
N ALA A 854 21.56 -19.95 -8.44
CA ALA A 854 21.67 -21.28 -9.03
C ALA A 854 20.28 -21.93 -9.04
N ASP A 855 19.75 -22.19 -10.24
CA ASP A 855 18.56 -23.02 -10.39
C ASP A 855 18.99 -24.47 -10.66
N ALA A 856 18.17 -25.41 -10.20
CA ALA A 856 18.40 -26.84 -10.43
C ALA A 856 18.45 -27.13 -11.93
N ALA A 857 19.42 -27.95 -12.33
CA ALA A 857 19.54 -28.36 -13.72
C ALA A 857 18.41 -29.33 -14.08
N PRO A 858 17.92 -29.30 -15.33
CA PRO A 858 17.20 -30.45 -15.89
C PRO A 858 18.10 -31.68 -15.82
N GLU A 859 17.58 -32.81 -15.35
CA GLU A 859 18.19 -34.14 -15.51
C GLU A 859 19.57 -34.33 -14.84
N GLY A 860 19.84 -33.65 -13.71
CA GLY A 860 21.07 -33.86 -12.93
C GLY A 860 22.33 -33.22 -13.53
N GLY A 861 22.18 -32.33 -14.52
CA GLY A 861 23.26 -31.50 -15.04
C GLY A 861 23.82 -30.48 -14.03
N PRO A 862 24.82 -29.67 -14.42
CA PRO A 862 25.34 -28.59 -13.58
C PRO A 862 24.28 -27.49 -13.39
N PRO A 863 24.21 -26.86 -12.20
CA PRO A 863 23.22 -25.84 -11.89
C PRO A 863 23.33 -24.66 -12.86
N ARG A 864 22.19 -24.10 -13.24
CA ARG A 864 22.14 -22.94 -14.14
C ARG A 864 22.24 -21.67 -13.33
N LEU A 865 23.22 -20.83 -13.67
CA LEU A 865 23.44 -19.57 -13.00
C LEU A 865 22.68 -18.46 -13.72
N TYR A 866 21.79 -17.79 -12.99
CA TYR A 866 21.05 -16.66 -13.48
C TYR A 866 21.33 -15.43 -12.66
N MET A 867 21.45 -14.30 -13.33
CA MET A 867 21.32 -13.01 -12.68
C MET A 867 19.83 -12.79 -12.36
N PRO A 868 19.51 -12.21 -11.20
CA PRO A 868 18.16 -11.82 -10.86
C PRO A 868 17.71 -10.56 -11.63
N LEU A 869 18.40 -10.19 -12.72
CA LEU A 869 18.07 -9.07 -13.60
C LEU A 869 17.55 -9.64 -14.92
N GLY A 870 16.55 -8.98 -15.51
CA GLY A 870 15.95 -9.37 -16.78
C GLY A 870 15.45 -8.15 -17.55
N TRP A 871 15.25 -8.31 -18.86
CA TRP A 871 14.62 -7.25 -19.68
C TRP A 871 13.19 -7.04 -19.26
N PRO A 872 12.67 -5.82 -19.47
CA PRO A 872 11.40 -5.48 -18.92
C PRO A 872 10.32 -6.36 -19.54
N ASP A 873 9.73 -7.23 -18.72
CA ASP A 873 8.42 -7.88 -18.92
C ASP A 873 7.91 -7.85 -20.37
N GLY A 874 8.34 -8.83 -21.15
CA GLY A 874 8.42 -8.74 -22.60
C GLY A 874 7.10 -8.50 -23.33
N VAL A 875 7.21 -8.19 -24.61
CA VAL A 875 6.10 -8.06 -25.55
C VAL A 875 6.32 -9.00 -26.74
N GLY A 876 5.24 -9.57 -27.26
CA GLY A 876 5.29 -10.44 -28.42
C GLY A 876 3.95 -10.58 -29.12
N TYR A 877 4.00 -11.14 -30.31
CA TYR A 877 2.82 -11.44 -31.14
C TYR A 877 2.90 -12.86 -31.69
N CYS A 878 1.76 -13.50 -31.89
CA CYS A 878 1.71 -14.93 -32.15
C CYS A 878 2.09 -15.27 -33.59
N ARG A 879 2.88 -16.32 -33.77
CA ARG A 879 3.28 -16.85 -35.09
C ARG A 879 2.12 -17.53 -35.84
N LEU A 880 1.02 -17.80 -35.16
CA LEU A 880 -0.19 -18.38 -35.74
C LEU A 880 -1.16 -17.32 -36.29
N ASP A 881 -0.80 -16.04 -36.19
CA ASP A 881 -1.62 -14.93 -36.64
C ASP A 881 -1.89 -14.97 -38.14
N THR A 882 -3.04 -14.45 -38.53
CA THR A 882 -3.45 -14.29 -39.95
C THR A 882 -3.29 -12.84 -40.43
N THR A 883 -2.82 -11.98 -39.53
CA THR A 883 -2.46 -10.58 -39.69
C THR A 883 -0.94 -10.43 -39.66
N ASP A 884 -0.44 -9.32 -40.17
CA ASP A 884 0.96 -8.95 -40.01
C ASP A 884 1.07 -8.00 -38.82
N ALA A 885 1.64 -8.50 -37.71
CA ALA A 885 1.81 -7.75 -36.48
C ALA A 885 3.29 -7.42 -36.25
N ARG A 886 3.58 -6.22 -35.77
CA ARG A 886 4.94 -5.80 -35.41
C ARG A 886 4.94 -4.85 -34.24
N VAL A 887 6.01 -4.90 -33.44
CA VAL A 887 6.26 -3.91 -32.39
C VAL A 887 6.85 -2.67 -33.03
N VAL A 888 6.25 -1.53 -32.76
CA VAL A 888 6.65 -0.20 -33.27
C VAL A 888 7.53 0.51 -32.25
N ALA A 889 7.15 0.46 -30.98
CA ALA A 889 7.88 1.09 -29.89
C ALA A 889 7.76 0.24 -28.62
N TRP A 890 8.80 0.26 -27.79
CA TRP A 890 8.85 -0.49 -26.54
C TRP A 890 9.71 0.24 -25.52
N GLU A 891 9.11 0.62 -24.40
CA GLU A 891 9.74 1.48 -23.41
C GLU A 891 9.38 1.08 -21.97
N THR A 892 10.26 1.43 -21.04
CA THR A 892 9.94 1.52 -19.61
C THR A 892 9.67 2.97 -19.22
N GLU A 893 8.78 3.20 -18.27
CA GLU A 893 8.46 4.53 -17.75
C GLU A 893 9.08 4.77 -16.36
N PRO A 894 10.32 5.30 -16.28
CA PRO A 894 11.01 5.53 -15.02
C PRO A 894 10.40 6.67 -14.20
N ARG A 895 9.52 7.51 -14.76
CA ARG A 895 8.87 8.58 -14.00
C ARG A 895 7.73 8.05 -13.12
N VAL A 896 7.16 6.89 -13.45
CA VAL A 896 6.18 6.23 -12.60
C VAL A 896 6.91 5.40 -11.55
N GLN A 897 6.80 5.83 -10.30
CA GLN A 897 7.61 5.39 -9.17
C GLN A 897 6.73 4.77 -8.11
N ALA A 898 6.84 3.45 -7.95
CA ALA A 898 6.10 2.74 -6.91
C ALA A 898 6.67 1.37 -6.60
N PHE A 899 7.35 0.69 -7.53
CA PHE A 899 7.58 -0.75 -7.43
C PHE A 899 9.03 -1.16 -7.54
N ASP A 900 9.27 -2.42 -7.18
CA ASP A 900 10.46 -3.18 -7.57
C ASP A 900 10.59 -3.20 -9.12
N HIS A 901 9.47 -3.11 -9.85
CA HIS A 901 9.42 -3.20 -11.31
C HIS A 901 9.20 -1.84 -11.99
N LEU A 902 9.90 -1.59 -13.10
CA LEU A 902 9.55 -0.47 -13.98
C LEU A 902 8.27 -0.78 -14.76
N PRO A 903 7.27 0.13 -14.76
CA PRO A 903 6.15 0.03 -15.68
C PRO A 903 6.65 0.00 -17.13
N LEU A 904 5.97 -0.81 -17.92
CA LEU A 904 6.31 -1.02 -19.32
C LEU A 904 5.17 -0.57 -20.22
N ARG A 905 5.52 -0.03 -21.37
CA ARG A 905 4.59 0.29 -22.45
C ARG A 905 5.15 -0.17 -23.80
N ALA A 906 4.27 -0.62 -24.67
CA ALA A 906 4.59 -1.00 -26.03
C ALA A 906 3.48 -0.54 -26.98
N VAL A 907 3.87 -0.19 -28.19
CA VAL A 907 2.95 0.07 -29.30
C VAL A 907 3.18 -0.98 -30.35
N LEU A 908 2.11 -1.63 -30.78
CA LEU A 908 2.10 -2.59 -31.87
C LEU A 908 1.24 -2.07 -33.00
N SER A 909 1.65 -2.44 -34.20
CA SER A 909 0.87 -2.30 -35.41
C SER A 909 0.35 -3.68 -35.80
N VAL A 910 -0.93 -3.77 -36.14
CA VAL A 910 -1.56 -4.99 -36.66
C VAL A 910 -2.25 -4.67 -37.99
N ARG A 911 -1.72 -5.22 -39.08
CA ARG A 911 -2.25 -4.99 -40.43
C ARG A 911 -3.37 -5.98 -40.77
N VAL A 912 -4.51 -5.45 -41.23
CA VAL A 912 -5.83 -6.13 -41.34
C VAL A 912 -6.25 -6.48 -42.77
#